data_AF-A0A4T0J739-F1
#
_entry.id   AF-A0A4T0J739-F1
#
_cell.length_a   1.000
_cell.length_b   1.000
_cell.length_c   1.000
_cell.angle_alpha   90.00
_cell.angle_beta   90.00
_cell.angle_gamma   90.00
#
_symmetry.space_group_name_H-M   'P 1'
#
loop_
_entity.id
_entity.type
_entity.pdbx_description
1 polymer ?
#
loop_
_entity_poly.entity_id
_entity_poly.type
_entity_poly.pdbx_seq_one_letter_code
_entity_poly.pdbx_strand_id
1 'polypeptide(L)'
;MTVKGISDAKADVILQESSKFVSMGFTTATEVHARRADLISVTTGSRNLDTILGGGIETGAITELFGEFRTGKSQICHQLAVTCQLPISMGGAEGKCLYIDTEGTFRPVRILAVAERYGLNGQDVLDNVAYARAYNADHQQQLLIHASAMMAESKFALLIIDSAMNLYRTDFSGRGELSARQMHLAKFLRNLMRLADEYGIAVVITNQVVAQVDGANPYNPDPKKPIGDRLFILDYGGGNTRSLTNSIKRLGYEFEWVKEPKDLANAEKLIFPGVGNCGQAVKSLHNSGLFEPLRQYVLSGKPYFGICIGMQVLFETSAESPLDKGFGVIPGSAAKFTTSAVDPKRVPHMGWSAARRLSNSSQNPINGVRDDCHYYFVHSYAVPYNPSKLAGWASTITQYGKEIFVSSVQRGSVLGTQFHPEKSGEAGLDLLNSFLKTKAELNPLKSLTSYPEPVDVELNEKDDLVKRIVACLDVRSNDNGDLVVTKGDQYDVREDDNNPESTDAASSKREVRNLGKPVELARRYFSEGADEVVFLNITSFRNSPLGDQPMLELVKAAAETIFVPLTIGGGIRDMVDPDGTRHSASEVAHAYFRSGADKVSIGSDAVYAVEELLNRIKTNTQPILTGQSAIETISAGYGAQAVVVSIDPKRVYFNPNSEKPSEEHLPSVIYGKDAKANTTDEERKLAWWYQCTVQGGRSYRDVDVVQLAKGVESLGAGEILLNSIDRDGSKRGFDVDLIQLVRESVSIPVVASSGAGEAQHFAQVFDATNVEAALGAGAFHRKELPIEDVKNDMRQKGLKVRTELPKELVQNLSQGKVILQ
;
A
#
# COMPACT_ATOMS: atom_id res chain seq x y z
N MET A 1 46.13 -19.31 -29.17
CA MET A 1 46.33 -18.31 -30.24
C MET A 1 47.60 -18.69 -30.98
N THR A 2 47.52 -19.11 -32.24
CA THR A 2 48.70 -19.27 -33.08
C THR A 2 49.18 -17.89 -33.51
N VAL A 3 50.17 -17.35 -32.79
CA VAL A 3 50.78 -16.05 -33.16
C VAL A 3 51.71 -16.30 -34.34
N LYS A 4 51.36 -15.74 -35.50
CA LYS A 4 52.10 -15.92 -36.75
C LYS A 4 53.57 -15.50 -36.55
N GLY A 5 54.51 -16.44 -36.67
CA GLY A 5 55.95 -16.20 -36.47
C GLY A 5 56.52 -16.60 -35.11
N ILE A 6 55.70 -17.10 -34.17
CA ILE A 6 56.15 -17.65 -32.89
C ILE A 6 55.76 -19.14 -32.84
N SER A 7 56.75 -20.03 -32.88
CA SER A 7 56.54 -21.47 -32.64
C SER A 7 56.37 -21.73 -31.13
N ASP A 8 55.75 -22.85 -30.77
CA ASP A 8 55.56 -23.23 -29.35
C ASP A 8 56.87 -23.24 -28.57
N ALA A 9 57.94 -23.79 -29.16
CA ALA A 9 59.28 -23.76 -28.56
C ALA A 9 59.81 -22.34 -28.33
N LYS A 10 59.48 -21.39 -29.21
CA LYS A 10 59.88 -19.98 -29.06
C LYS A 10 59.00 -19.27 -28.02
N ALA A 11 57.73 -19.63 -27.93
CA ALA A 11 56.83 -19.15 -26.89
C ALA A 11 57.30 -19.61 -25.50
N ASP A 12 57.73 -20.87 -25.36
CA ASP A 12 58.25 -21.42 -24.10
C ASP A 12 59.53 -20.71 -23.64
N VAL A 13 60.44 -20.40 -24.57
CA VAL A 13 61.65 -19.62 -24.27
C VAL A 13 61.30 -18.20 -23.81
N ILE A 14 60.36 -17.55 -24.49
CA ILE A 14 59.87 -16.22 -24.08
C ILE A 14 59.25 -16.30 -22.68
N LEU A 15 58.40 -17.32 -22.43
CA LEU A 15 57.75 -17.51 -21.13
C LEU A 15 58.78 -17.75 -20.02
N GLN A 16 59.79 -18.59 -20.26
CA GLN A 16 60.87 -18.85 -19.31
C GLN A 16 61.66 -17.59 -18.98
N GLU A 17 62.07 -16.80 -19.99
CA GLU A 17 62.80 -15.56 -19.73
C GLU A 17 61.92 -14.52 -19.03
N SER A 18 60.68 -14.31 -19.47
CA SER A 18 59.73 -13.38 -18.83
C SER A 18 59.44 -13.75 -17.38
N SER A 19 59.34 -15.05 -17.07
CA SER A 19 59.10 -15.54 -15.68
C SER A 19 60.22 -15.20 -14.70
N LYS A 20 61.43 -14.85 -15.19
CA LYS A 20 62.55 -14.39 -14.34
C LYS A 20 62.40 -12.93 -13.94
N PHE A 21 61.68 -12.13 -14.72
CA PHE A 21 61.48 -10.69 -14.51
C PHE A 21 60.12 -10.38 -13.87
N VAL A 22 59.15 -11.29 -14.00
CA VAL A 22 57.81 -11.15 -13.43
C VAL A 22 57.66 -12.14 -12.28
N SER A 23 57.50 -11.65 -11.05
CA SER A 23 57.23 -12.52 -9.91
C SER A 23 55.82 -13.10 -10.03
N MET A 24 55.74 -14.36 -10.46
CA MET A 24 54.50 -15.13 -10.61
C MET A 24 54.13 -15.91 -9.34
N GLY A 25 54.87 -15.73 -8.24
CA GLY A 25 54.69 -16.41 -6.96
C GLY A 25 54.15 -15.51 -5.86
N PHE A 26 54.11 -16.02 -4.62
CA PHE A 26 53.77 -15.22 -3.45
C PHE A 26 54.83 -14.14 -3.22
N THR A 27 54.38 -12.90 -3.05
CA THR A 27 55.24 -11.76 -2.70
C THR A 27 54.84 -11.22 -1.33
N THR A 28 55.77 -10.57 -0.62
CA THR A 28 55.46 -9.99 0.69
C THR A 28 54.51 -8.79 0.56
N ALA A 29 53.69 -8.53 1.58
CA ALA A 29 52.85 -7.33 1.60
C ALA A 29 53.68 -6.03 1.47
N THR A 30 54.94 -6.04 1.95
CA THR A 30 55.89 -4.94 1.81
C THR A 30 56.24 -4.66 0.33
N GLU A 31 56.50 -5.70 -0.46
CA GLU A 31 56.78 -5.55 -1.90
C GLU A 31 55.56 -5.09 -2.69
N VAL A 32 54.35 -5.50 -2.27
CA VAL A 32 53.10 -5.02 -2.85
C VAL A 32 52.86 -3.56 -2.48
N HIS A 33 53.12 -3.16 -1.23
CA HIS A 33 53.02 -1.78 -0.78
C HIS A 33 53.99 -0.86 -1.51
N ALA A 34 55.25 -1.27 -1.68
CA ALA A 34 56.24 -0.52 -2.45
C ALA A 34 55.80 -0.31 -3.90
N ARG A 35 55.33 -1.37 -4.58
CA ARG A 35 54.79 -1.26 -5.95
C ARG A 35 53.55 -0.35 -6.04
N ARG A 36 52.68 -0.37 -5.02
CA ARG A 36 51.48 0.48 -4.97
C ARG A 36 51.79 1.93 -4.61
N ALA A 37 52.89 2.20 -3.92
CA ALA A 37 53.34 3.57 -3.60
C ALA A 37 53.74 4.37 -4.85
N ASP A 38 54.13 3.68 -5.92
CA ASP A 38 54.50 4.28 -7.21
C ASP A 38 53.29 4.48 -8.16
N LEU A 39 52.08 4.08 -7.77
CA LEU A 39 50.88 4.25 -8.61
C LEU A 39 50.44 5.71 -8.66
N ILE A 40 50.01 6.13 -9.84
CA ILE A 40 49.48 7.47 -10.07
C ILE A 40 47.98 7.46 -9.77
N SER A 41 47.47 8.53 -9.16
CA SER A 41 46.04 8.75 -8.97
C SER A 41 45.60 10.00 -9.74
N VAL A 42 44.56 9.87 -10.55
CA VAL A 42 43.98 10.98 -11.30
C VAL A 42 43.01 11.75 -10.42
N THR A 43 43.26 13.04 -10.21
CA THR A 43 42.39 13.93 -9.43
C THR A 43 40.98 13.98 -10.04
N THR A 44 39.98 13.92 -9.17
CA THR A 44 38.58 14.18 -9.52
C THR A 44 38.29 15.67 -9.71
N GLY A 45 39.27 16.55 -9.48
CA GLY A 45 39.11 18.00 -9.46
C GLY A 45 38.45 18.56 -8.20
N SER A 46 38.23 17.69 -7.19
CA SER A 46 37.67 18.00 -5.88
C SER A 46 38.58 17.44 -4.78
N ARG A 47 39.19 18.33 -3.99
CA ARG A 47 40.07 17.94 -2.87
C ARG A 47 39.37 17.02 -1.88
N ASN A 48 38.09 17.28 -1.59
CA ASN A 48 37.33 16.48 -0.63
C ASN A 48 37.08 15.06 -1.15
N LEU A 49 36.78 14.93 -2.44
CA LEU A 49 36.54 13.63 -3.05
C LEU A 49 37.85 12.84 -3.19
N ASP A 50 38.93 13.50 -3.61
CA ASP A 50 40.27 12.89 -3.66
C ASP A 50 40.74 12.43 -2.28
N THR A 51 40.46 13.20 -1.22
CA THR A 51 40.79 12.80 0.17
C THR A 51 40.05 11.52 0.57
N ILE A 52 38.77 11.40 0.21
CA ILE A 52 37.97 10.20 0.49
C ILE A 52 38.50 8.99 -0.28
N LEU A 53 38.97 9.19 -1.52
CA LEU A 53 39.51 8.14 -2.38
C LEU A 53 40.98 7.82 -2.08
N GLY A 54 41.64 8.54 -1.17
CA GLY A 54 43.06 8.32 -0.85
C GLY A 54 44.04 8.89 -1.88
N GLY A 55 43.63 9.87 -2.69
CA GLY A 55 44.49 10.56 -3.66
C GLY A 55 43.83 10.86 -5.01
N GLY A 56 42.68 10.24 -5.30
CA GLY A 56 41.97 10.36 -6.57
C GLY A 56 41.61 8.98 -7.13
N ILE A 57 41.49 8.88 -8.46
CA ILE A 57 41.20 7.62 -9.15
C ILE A 57 42.53 6.90 -9.45
N GLU A 58 42.76 5.78 -8.78
CA GLU A 58 44.00 4.99 -8.88
C GLU A 58 44.16 4.32 -10.27
N THR A 59 45.36 4.37 -10.84
CA THR A 59 45.75 3.59 -12.03
C THR A 59 46.01 2.13 -11.71
N GLY A 60 45.80 1.21 -12.66
CA GLY A 60 45.92 -0.22 -12.42
C GLY A 60 44.74 -0.80 -11.65
N ALA A 61 43.62 -0.07 -11.60
CA ALA A 61 42.39 -0.49 -10.93
C ALA A 61 41.15 -0.06 -11.71
N ILE A 62 40.04 -0.76 -11.44
CA ILE A 62 38.70 -0.36 -11.89
C ILE A 62 38.02 0.38 -10.74
N THR A 63 37.62 1.62 -10.99
CA THR A 63 36.76 2.40 -10.09
C THR A 63 35.34 2.44 -10.64
N GLU A 64 34.38 1.95 -9.86
CA GLU A 64 32.96 1.99 -10.21
C GLU A 64 32.25 3.18 -9.56
N LEU A 65 31.63 4.03 -10.40
CA LEU A 65 30.72 5.09 -9.98
C LEU A 65 29.28 4.60 -10.16
N PHE A 66 28.62 4.25 -9.07
CA PHE A 66 27.23 3.76 -9.09
C PHE A 66 26.26 4.74 -8.42
N GLY A 67 25.01 4.75 -8.87
CA GLY A 67 23.95 5.59 -8.29
C GLY A 67 22.75 5.77 -9.24
N GLU A 68 21.68 6.41 -8.78
CA GLU A 68 20.46 6.64 -9.58
C GLU A 68 20.74 7.40 -10.90
N PHE A 69 19.88 7.23 -11.89
CA PHE A 69 19.97 7.99 -13.12
C PHE A 69 19.96 9.51 -12.82
N ARG A 70 20.75 10.31 -13.55
CA ARG A 70 20.91 11.78 -13.38
C ARG A 70 21.60 12.29 -12.10
N THR A 71 22.25 11.43 -11.30
CA THR A 71 23.01 11.87 -10.11
C THR A 71 24.38 12.52 -10.39
N GLY A 72 24.72 12.79 -11.66
CA GLY A 72 25.97 13.46 -12.02
C GLY A 72 27.16 12.53 -12.30
N LYS A 73 26.98 11.20 -12.36
CA LYS A 73 28.06 10.25 -12.71
C LYS A 73 28.79 10.61 -14.01
N SER A 74 28.04 10.84 -15.10
CA SER A 74 28.64 11.26 -16.37
C SER A 74 29.38 12.59 -16.26
N GLN A 75 28.99 13.50 -15.35
CA GLN A 75 29.74 14.75 -15.13
C GLN A 75 31.12 14.50 -14.53
N ILE A 76 31.24 13.53 -13.63
CA ILE A 76 32.53 13.09 -13.09
C ILE A 76 33.37 12.47 -14.21
N CYS A 77 32.78 11.65 -15.08
CA CYS A 77 33.47 11.11 -16.25
C CYS A 77 34.02 12.20 -17.19
N HIS A 78 33.22 13.23 -17.51
CA HIS A 78 33.69 14.36 -18.31
C HIS A 78 34.83 15.12 -17.63
N GLN A 79 34.76 15.28 -16.31
CA GLN A 79 35.82 15.92 -15.53
C GLN A 79 37.12 15.12 -15.60
N LEU A 80 37.04 13.79 -15.40
CA LEU A 80 38.19 12.89 -15.43
C LEU A 80 38.84 12.78 -16.81
N ALA A 81 38.04 12.86 -17.89
CA ALA A 81 38.54 12.88 -19.26
C ALA A 81 39.47 14.08 -19.56
N VAL A 82 39.35 15.16 -18.77
CA VAL A 82 40.25 16.31 -18.81
C VAL A 82 41.39 16.18 -17.80
N THR A 83 41.09 15.83 -16.55
CA THR A 83 42.12 15.83 -15.49
C THR A 83 43.19 14.76 -15.68
N CYS A 84 42.89 13.64 -16.36
CA CYS A 84 43.92 12.64 -16.69
C CYS A 84 45.04 13.19 -17.60
N GLN A 85 44.75 14.24 -18.38
CA GLN A 85 45.69 14.87 -19.30
C GLN A 85 46.64 15.86 -18.61
N LEU A 86 46.35 16.25 -17.36
CA LEU A 86 47.17 17.19 -16.61
C LEU A 86 48.55 16.60 -16.25
N PRO A 87 49.55 17.46 -15.99
CA PRO A 87 50.81 17.03 -15.39
C PRO A 87 50.62 16.28 -14.07
N ILE A 88 51.54 15.35 -13.76
CA ILE A 88 51.51 14.60 -12.49
C ILE A 88 51.57 15.54 -11.28
N SER A 89 52.31 16.65 -11.40
CA SER A 89 52.39 17.70 -10.37
C SER A 89 51.06 18.42 -10.09
N MET A 90 50.07 18.27 -10.98
CA MET A 90 48.71 18.81 -10.84
C MET A 90 47.67 17.71 -10.55
N GLY A 91 48.11 16.49 -10.23
CA GLY A 91 47.24 15.34 -9.99
C GLY A 91 46.68 14.71 -11.26
N GLY A 92 47.28 14.96 -12.43
CA GLY A 92 46.98 14.22 -13.66
C GLY A 92 47.94 13.05 -13.88
N ALA A 93 47.88 12.47 -15.08
CA ALA A 93 48.70 11.33 -15.47
C ALA A 93 49.39 11.52 -16.84
N GLU A 94 49.33 12.72 -17.41
CA GLU A 94 49.95 13.09 -18.69
C GLU A 94 49.62 12.09 -19.81
N GLY A 95 48.33 11.72 -19.93
CA GLY A 95 47.90 10.74 -20.91
C GLY A 95 46.51 11.04 -21.47
N LYS A 96 46.23 10.46 -22.64
CA LYS A 96 44.95 10.58 -23.34
C LYS A 96 43.82 9.83 -22.62
N CYS A 97 42.57 10.14 -22.99
CA CYS A 97 41.38 9.45 -22.50
C CYS A 97 40.70 8.63 -23.61
N LEU A 98 40.32 7.39 -23.29
CA LEU A 98 39.36 6.61 -24.08
C LEU A 98 37.98 6.67 -23.41
N TYR A 99 36.95 6.93 -24.19
CA TYR A 99 35.58 7.05 -23.70
C TYR A 99 34.64 6.16 -24.51
N ILE A 100 34.11 5.11 -23.89
CA ILE A 100 33.09 4.23 -24.46
C ILE A 100 31.73 4.61 -23.85
N ASP A 101 30.85 5.14 -24.69
CA ASP A 101 29.53 5.60 -24.31
C ASP A 101 28.46 4.63 -24.80
N THR A 102 27.64 4.13 -23.88
CA THR A 102 26.56 3.18 -24.17
C THR A 102 25.18 3.83 -24.16
N GLU A 103 25.07 5.08 -23.68
CA GLU A 103 23.80 5.77 -23.45
C GLU A 103 23.66 7.05 -24.30
N GLY A 104 24.74 7.54 -24.91
CA GLY A 104 24.78 8.83 -25.59
C GLY A 104 24.92 10.01 -24.64
N THR A 105 25.61 9.83 -23.51
CA THR A 105 25.76 10.84 -22.45
C THR A 105 26.93 11.79 -22.69
N PHE A 106 27.85 11.48 -23.60
CA PHE A 106 29.04 12.30 -23.83
C PHE A 106 28.70 13.70 -24.38
N ARG A 107 29.29 14.75 -23.81
CA ARG A 107 29.06 16.15 -24.17
C ARG A 107 30.40 16.89 -24.32
N PRO A 108 30.90 17.12 -25.55
CA PRO A 108 32.15 17.86 -25.80
C PRO A 108 32.17 19.26 -25.19
N VAL A 109 31.02 19.95 -25.17
CA VAL A 109 30.88 21.27 -24.53
C VAL A 109 31.27 21.23 -23.05
N ARG A 110 31.04 20.10 -22.37
CA ARG A 110 31.43 19.96 -20.97
C ARG A 110 32.93 19.77 -20.82
N ILE A 111 33.58 19.06 -21.76
CA ILE A 111 35.04 18.90 -21.81
C ILE A 111 35.71 20.27 -21.96
N LEU A 112 35.24 21.10 -22.89
CA LEU A 112 35.74 22.46 -23.10
C LEU A 112 35.62 23.32 -21.83
N ALA A 113 34.47 23.29 -21.16
CA ALA A 113 34.24 24.04 -19.92
C ALA A 113 35.18 23.60 -18.77
N VAL A 114 35.55 22.31 -18.73
CA VAL A 114 36.51 21.81 -17.73
C VAL A 114 37.95 22.15 -18.14
N ALA A 115 38.29 22.08 -19.43
CA ALA A 115 39.62 22.46 -19.93
C ALA A 115 39.95 23.93 -19.63
N GLU A 116 38.98 24.82 -19.84
CA GLU A 116 39.10 26.26 -19.53
C GLU A 116 39.46 26.49 -18.05
N ARG A 117 38.84 25.74 -17.13
CA ARG A 117 39.14 25.83 -15.69
C ARG A 117 40.61 25.52 -15.36
N TYR A 118 41.28 24.68 -16.15
CA TYR A 118 42.68 24.32 -15.95
C TYR A 118 43.64 25.09 -16.87
N GLY A 119 43.14 26.05 -17.66
CA GLY A 119 43.97 26.80 -18.60
C GLY A 119 44.54 25.95 -19.75
N LEU A 120 43.90 24.83 -20.08
CA LEU A 120 44.29 23.98 -21.20
C LEU A 120 43.68 24.48 -22.51
N ASN A 121 44.38 24.25 -23.63
CA ASN A 121 43.80 24.49 -24.94
C ASN A 121 42.67 23.48 -25.19
N GLY A 122 41.44 23.97 -25.35
CA GLY A 122 40.26 23.13 -25.51
C GLY A 122 40.31 22.19 -26.73
N GLN A 123 40.93 22.61 -27.84
CA GLN A 123 41.03 21.77 -29.03
C GLN A 123 41.99 20.60 -28.80
N ASP A 124 43.15 20.87 -28.22
CA ASP A 124 44.13 19.83 -27.88
C ASP A 124 43.55 18.82 -26.89
N VAL A 125 42.76 19.28 -25.91
CA VAL A 125 42.07 18.40 -24.95
C VAL A 125 41.05 17.50 -25.65
N LEU A 126 40.27 18.04 -26.60
CA LEU A 126 39.30 17.26 -27.37
C LEU A 126 40.00 16.22 -28.26
N ASP A 127 41.09 16.59 -28.94
CA ASP A 127 41.86 15.69 -29.81
C ASP A 127 42.51 14.52 -29.01
N ASN A 128 42.69 14.72 -27.70
CA ASN A 128 43.19 13.72 -26.76
C ASN A 128 42.08 12.85 -26.12
N VAL A 129 40.81 13.05 -26.45
CA VAL A 129 39.70 12.18 -26.03
C VAL A 129 39.21 11.35 -27.22
N ALA A 130 39.57 10.07 -27.23
CA ALA A 130 39.07 9.11 -28.20
C ALA A 130 37.69 8.58 -27.77
N TYR A 131 36.64 8.97 -28.49
CA TYR A 131 35.25 8.60 -28.20
C TYR A 131 34.73 7.49 -29.12
N ALA A 132 34.03 6.51 -28.55
CA ALA A 132 33.27 5.52 -29.29
C ALA A 132 31.89 5.29 -28.65
N ARG A 133 30.86 5.11 -29.49
CA ARG A 133 29.52 4.72 -29.04
C ARG A 133 29.32 3.22 -29.23
N ALA A 134 29.02 2.51 -28.14
CA ALA A 134 28.64 1.10 -28.20
C ALA A 134 27.13 0.97 -28.40
N TYR A 135 26.72 -0.04 -29.17
CA TYR A 135 25.30 -0.24 -29.57
C TYR A 135 24.71 -1.56 -29.06
N ASN A 136 25.56 -2.52 -28.67
CA ASN A 136 25.21 -3.79 -28.04
C ASN A 136 26.43 -4.33 -27.26
N ALA A 137 26.22 -5.36 -26.43
CA ALA A 137 27.23 -5.93 -25.55
C ALA A 137 28.46 -6.49 -26.31
N ASP A 138 28.25 -7.11 -27.48
CA ASP A 138 29.34 -7.63 -28.33
C ASP A 138 30.20 -6.49 -28.90
N HIS A 139 29.57 -5.42 -29.37
CA HIS A 139 30.28 -4.24 -29.87
C HIS A 139 31.07 -3.56 -28.73
N GLN A 140 30.47 -3.45 -27.54
CA GLN A 140 31.16 -2.95 -26.35
C GLN A 140 32.43 -3.77 -26.03
N GLN A 141 32.38 -5.09 -26.20
CA GLN A 141 33.52 -5.99 -26.04
C GLN A 141 34.58 -5.82 -27.14
N GLN A 142 34.16 -5.65 -28.40
CA GLN A 142 35.07 -5.38 -29.53
C GLN A 142 35.82 -4.05 -29.36
N LEU A 143 35.15 -3.02 -28.84
CA LEU A 143 35.78 -1.73 -28.57
C LEU A 143 36.94 -1.83 -27.57
N LEU A 144 36.95 -2.80 -26.65
CA LEU A 144 38.12 -3.05 -25.78
C LEU A 144 39.34 -3.58 -26.54
N ILE A 145 39.12 -4.33 -27.63
CA ILE A 145 40.21 -4.82 -28.50
C ILE A 145 40.81 -3.64 -29.26
N HIS A 146 39.97 -2.76 -29.81
CA HIS A 146 40.44 -1.54 -30.46
C HIS A 146 41.15 -0.62 -29.47
N ALA A 147 40.63 -0.49 -28.24
CA ALA A 147 41.28 0.25 -27.17
C ALA A 147 42.70 -0.28 -26.90
N SER A 148 42.90 -1.60 -26.81
CA SER A 148 44.25 -2.17 -26.65
C SER A 148 45.21 -1.80 -27.79
N ALA A 149 44.72 -1.79 -29.04
CA ALA A 149 45.55 -1.42 -30.19
C ALA A 149 45.96 0.06 -30.12
N MET A 150 45.03 0.94 -29.74
CA MET A 150 45.30 2.37 -29.55
C MET A 150 46.28 2.61 -28.39
N MET A 151 46.17 1.87 -27.30
CA MET A 151 47.08 1.98 -26.15
C MET A 151 48.50 1.45 -26.44
N ALA A 152 48.65 0.56 -27.42
CA ALA A 152 49.97 0.11 -27.88
C ALA A 152 50.72 1.18 -28.70
N GLU A 153 50.00 2.09 -29.36
CA GLU A 153 50.57 3.13 -30.21
C GLU A 153 50.74 4.48 -29.51
N SER A 154 49.92 4.77 -28.50
CA SER A 154 49.86 6.06 -27.81
C SER A 154 49.64 5.90 -26.32
N LYS A 155 50.18 6.85 -25.53
CA LYS A 155 49.99 6.88 -24.07
C LYS A 155 48.58 7.32 -23.71
N PHE A 156 47.78 6.39 -23.17
CA PHE A 156 46.53 6.68 -22.49
C PHE A 156 46.74 6.60 -20.98
N ALA A 157 45.94 7.36 -20.22
CA ALA A 157 45.95 7.33 -18.77
C ALA A 157 44.59 6.93 -18.17
N LEU A 158 43.52 6.98 -18.97
CA LEU A 158 42.16 6.77 -18.50
C LEU A 158 41.30 6.09 -19.57
N LEU A 159 40.55 5.06 -19.15
CA LEU A 159 39.46 4.47 -19.92
C LEU A 159 38.13 4.62 -19.16
N ILE A 160 37.15 5.27 -19.78
CA ILE A 160 35.81 5.46 -19.23
C ILE A 160 34.81 4.57 -19.97
N ILE A 161 33.95 3.89 -19.23
CA ILE A 161 32.75 3.19 -19.74
C ILE A 161 31.49 3.82 -19.12
N ASP A 162 30.70 4.56 -19.90
CA ASP A 162 29.47 5.24 -19.43
C ASP A 162 28.23 4.76 -20.22
N SER A 163 27.44 3.78 -19.77
CA SER A 163 27.58 2.94 -18.57
C SER A 163 27.89 1.48 -18.90
N ALA A 164 28.54 0.77 -17.97
CA ALA A 164 28.96 -0.61 -18.19
C ALA A 164 27.80 -1.59 -18.35
N MET A 165 26.64 -1.30 -17.76
CA MET A 165 25.50 -2.23 -17.67
C MET A 165 24.33 -1.92 -18.60
N ASN A 166 24.29 -0.77 -19.28
CA ASN A 166 23.13 -0.38 -20.09
C ASN A 166 22.78 -1.43 -21.16
N LEU A 167 23.74 -1.81 -21.99
CA LEU A 167 23.56 -2.76 -23.09
C LEU A 167 23.30 -4.18 -22.58
N TYR A 168 23.86 -4.55 -21.44
CA TYR A 168 23.61 -5.86 -20.82
C TYR A 168 22.18 -6.02 -20.28
N ARG A 169 21.45 -4.93 -20.05
CA ARG A 169 20.05 -4.98 -19.61
C ARG A 169 19.09 -5.12 -20.78
N THR A 170 19.44 -4.58 -21.93
CA THR A 170 18.64 -4.64 -23.15
C THR A 170 18.87 -5.93 -23.90
N ASP A 171 20.12 -6.38 -23.97
CA ASP A 171 20.52 -7.50 -24.84
C ASP A 171 20.28 -8.86 -24.19
N PHE A 172 20.16 -8.90 -22.85
CA PHE A 172 19.93 -10.13 -22.07
C PHE A 172 18.72 -9.96 -21.14
N SER A 173 17.53 -10.24 -21.66
CA SER A 173 16.25 -10.11 -20.93
C SER A 173 15.66 -11.48 -20.54
N GLY A 174 15.21 -11.61 -19.30
CA GLY A 174 14.54 -12.82 -18.80
C GLY A 174 15.44 -13.76 -17.99
N ARG A 175 14.83 -14.65 -17.19
CA ARG A 175 15.55 -15.56 -16.26
C ARG A 175 16.44 -16.59 -16.97
N GLY A 176 16.13 -16.95 -18.23
CA GLY A 176 16.89 -17.93 -19.02
C GLY A 176 18.27 -17.44 -19.49
N GLU A 177 18.47 -16.13 -19.59
CA GLU A 177 19.70 -15.50 -20.13
C GLU A 177 20.70 -15.08 -19.04
N LEU A 178 20.40 -15.37 -17.77
CA LEU A 178 21.21 -14.93 -16.63
C LEU A 178 22.64 -15.47 -16.68
N SER A 179 22.80 -16.75 -17.02
CA SER A 179 24.12 -17.39 -17.10
C SER A 179 24.96 -16.79 -18.23
N ALA A 180 24.38 -16.62 -19.43
CA ALA A 180 25.04 -16.01 -20.58
C ALA A 180 25.47 -14.56 -20.28
N ARG A 181 24.57 -13.77 -19.69
CA ARG A 181 24.86 -12.40 -19.23
C ARG A 181 26.03 -12.37 -18.25
N GLN A 182 26.02 -13.22 -17.22
CA GLN A 182 27.07 -13.26 -16.21
C GLN A 182 28.42 -13.65 -16.83
N MET A 183 28.45 -14.63 -17.73
CA MET A 183 29.68 -15.04 -18.42
C MET A 183 30.23 -13.92 -19.31
N HIS A 184 29.37 -13.25 -20.08
CA HIS A 184 29.78 -12.16 -20.97
C HIS A 184 30.31 -10.96 -20.17
N LEU A 185 29.58 -10.52 -19.15
CA LEU A 185 29.99 -9.43 -18.27
C LEU A 185 31.31 -9.74 -17.54
N ALA A 186 31.47 -10.98 -17.04
CA ALA A 186 32.72 -11.41 -16.40
C ALA A 186 33.91 -11.39 -17.37
N LYS A 187 33.69 -11.66 -18.66
CA LYS A 187 34.75 -11.53 -19.69
C LYS A 187 35.08 -10.06 -19.96
N PHE A 188 34.07 -9.20 -20.02
CA PHE A 188 34.23 -7.76 -20.19
C PHE A 188 35.03 -7.12 -19.03
N LEU A 189 34.63 -7.38 -17.78
CA LEU A 189 35.32 -6.86 -16.60
C LEU A 189 36.76 -7.38 -16.47
N ARG A 190 37.01 -8.66 -16.81
CA ARG A 190 38.37 -9.21 -16.86
C ARG A 190 39.25 -8.53 -17.91
N ASN A 191 38.69 -8.22 -19.07
CA ASN A 191 39.42 -7.48 -20.10
C ASN A 191 39.72 -6.05 -19.65
N LEU A 192 38.77 -5.37 -18.99
CA LEU A 192 39.02 -4.05 -18.40
C LEU A 192 40.14 -4.08 -17.36
N MET A 193 40.11 -5.05 -16.44
CA MET A 193 41.16 -5.19 -15.42
C MET A 193 42.52 -5.46 -16.07
N ARG A 194 42.55 -6.34 -17.08
CA ARG A 194 43.76 -6.60 -17.84
C ARG A 194 44.29 -5.33 -18.52
N LEU A 195 43.42 -4.49 -19.10
CA LEU A 195 43.86 -3.21 -19.68
C LEU A 195 44.40 -2.26 -18.61
N ALA A 196 43.77 -2.19 -17.44
CA ALA A 196 44.25 -1.40 -16.31
C ALA A 196 45.65 -1.83 -15.88
N ASP A 197 45.87 -3.14 -15.71
CA ASP A 197 47.14 -3.72 -15.28
C ASP A 197 48.23 -3.62 -16.36
N GLU A 198 47.92 -4.00 -17.61
CA GLU A 198 48.89 -4.11 -18.71
C GLU A 198 49.39 -2.75 -19.18
N TYR A 199 48.52 -1.72 -19.18
CA TYR A 199 48.86 -0.38 -19.63
C TYR A 199 49.02 0.64 -18.48
N GLY A 200 48.81 0.23 -17.23
CA GLY A 200 48.94 1.11 -16.06
C GLY A 200 47.96 2.30 -16.08
N ILE A 201 46.73 2.09 -16.57
CA ILE A 201 45.72 3.15 -16.69
C ILE A 201 44.67 3.08 -15.59
N ALA A 202 44.01 4.20 -15.33
CA ALA A 202 42.79 4.21 -14.54
C ALA A 202 41.61 3.72 -15.41
N VAL A 203 40.78 2.82 -14.89
CA VAL A 203 39.53 2.43 -15.54
C VAL A 203 38.36 2.93 -14.69
N VAL A 204 37.46 3.70 -15.29
CA VAL A 204 36.26 4.21 -14.61
C VAL A 204 35.03 3.69 -15.32
N ILE A 205 34.19 2.97 -14.57
CA ILE A 205 32.90 2.51 -15.08
C ILE A 205 31.78 3.25 -14.36
N THR A 206 30.75 3.66 -15.09
CA THR A 206 29.50 4.07 -14.45
C THR A 206 28.52 2.91 -14.47
N ASN A 207 27.68 2.88 -13.44
CA ASN A 207 26.59 1.93 -13.35
C ASN A 207 25.35 2.60 -12.77
N GLN A 208 24.18 2.07 -13.11
CA GLN A 208 22.90 2.48 -12.55
C GLN A 208 22.44 1.40 -11.57
N VAL A 209 21.70 1.72 -10.50
CA VAL A 209 21.20 0.69 -9.57
C VAL A 209 19.98 -0.02 -10.16
N VAL A 210 19.97 -1.36 -10.11
CA VAL A 210 18.77 -2.23 -10.19
C VAL A 210 19.00 -3.38 -9.19
N ALA A 211 18.07 -3.62 -8.27
CA ALA A 211 18.15 -4.73 -7.32
C ALA A 211 17.70 -6.07 -7.95
N GLN A 212 18.62 -7.03 -7.91
CA GLN A 212 18.56 -8.50 -7.94
C GLN A 212 17.89 -9.33 -9.06
N VAL A 213 18.56 -10.47 -9.34
CA VAL A 213 17.97 -11.73 -9.78
C VAL A 213 18.50 -12.86 -8.88
N ASP A 214 17.61 -13.39 -8.04
CA ASP A 214 17.57 -14.58 -7.16
C ASP A 214 18.80 -15.50 -6.91
N GLY A 215 18.99 -15.89 -5.63
CA GLY A 215 19.63 -17.16 -5.22
C GLY A 215 20.56 -17.12 -3.98
N ALA A 216 20.35 -18.02 -3.00
CA ALA A 216 20.82 -17.97 -1.61
C ALA A 216 22.08 -18.82 -1.26
N ASN A 217 22.76 -18.54 -0.14
CA ASN A 217 23.63 -19.50 0.59
C ASN A 217 23.50 -19.31 2.13
N PRO A 218 23.35 -20.38 2.96
CA PRO A 218 22.71 -20.31 4.30
C PRO A 218 23.58 -19.99 5.52
N TYR A 219 24.89 -19.73 5.39
CA TYR A 219 25.78 -19.65 6.57
C TYR A 219 26.44 -18.29 6.82
N ASN A 220 26.14 -17.26 6.02
CA ASN A 220 26.35 -15.83 6.34
C ASN A 220 25.63 -14.94 5.29
N PRO A 221 24.42 -14.40 5.53
CA PRO A 221 23.65 -13.79 4.45
C PRO A 221 23.43 -12.27 4.55
N ASP A 222 24.24 -11.48 5.30
CA ASP A 222 24.00 -10.03 5.28
C ASP A 222 25.22 -9.13 5.00
N PRO A 223 25.59 -8.95 3.72
CA PRO A 223 26.30 -7.76 3.26
C PRO A 223 25.34 -6.66 2.76
N LYS A 224 24.01 -6.79 2.95
CA LYS A 224 23.00 -5.82 2.49
C LYS A 224 22.84 -4.74 3.56
N LYS A 225 23.58 -3.64 3.44
CA LYS A 225 23.12 -2.38 4.04
C LYS A 225 22.17 -1.71 3.05
N PRO A 226 20.86 -1.54 3.34
CA PRO A 226 19.99 -0.74 2.48
C PRO A 226 20.58 0.67 2.37
N ILE A 227 20.60 1.25 1.17
CA ILE A 227 20.69 2.70 1.02
C ILE A 227 19.25 3.20 1.02
N GLY A 228 18.83 3.67 2.19
CA GLY A 228 17.49 4.13 2.54
C GLY A 228 17.33 4.00 4.06
N ASP A 229 16.68 4.98 4.71
CA ASP A 229 16.52 4.93 6.16
C ASP A 229 15.86 3.60 6.56
N ARG A 230 16.41 2.88 7.56
CA ARG A 230 15.83 1.60 8.01
C ARG A 230 14.42 1.82 8.53
N LEU A 231 13.44 1.43 7.71
CA LEU A 231 12.02 1.52 7.99
C LEU A 231 11.58 0.29 8.77
N PHE A 232 11.01 0.54 9.94
CA PHE A 232 10.35 -0.48 10.74
C PHE A 232 8.84 -0.27 10.74
N ILE A 233 8.10 -1.36 10.80
CA ILE A 233 6.65 -1.37 11.04
C ILE A 233 6.40 -2.14 12.33
N LEU A 234 5.62 -1.54 13.22
CA LEU A 234 5.19 -2.20 14.45
C LEU A 234 3.87 -2.92 14.24
N ASP A 235 3.83 -4.20 14.60
CA ASP A 235 2.60 -4.99 14.64
C ASP A 235 2.31 -5.41 16.07
N TYR A 236 1.24 -4.88 16.65
CA TYR A 236 0.78 -5.24 18.00
C TYR A 236 -0.22 -6.40 17.98
N GLY A 237 -0.48 -7.01 16.81
CA GLY A 237 -1.39 -8.13 16.62
C GLY A 237 -2.81 -7.74 16.20
N GLY A 238 -3.09 -6.46 15.95
CA GLY A 238 -4.42 -5.96 15.62
C GLY A 238 -4.66 -5.75 14.13
N GLY A 239 -5.65 -6.47 13.59
CA GLY A 239 -6.32 -6.25 12.31
C GLY A 239 -5.42 -6.23 11.07
N ASN A 240 -5.78 -5.39 10.09
CA ASN A 240 -5.20 -5.40 8.74
C ASN A 240 -3.92 -4.59 8.61
N THR A 241 -2.78 -5.23 8.84
CA THR A 241 -1.47 -4.63 8.54
C THR A 241 -1.08 -4.81 7.07
N ARG A 242 -1.72 -5.73 6.34
CA ARG A 242 -1.35 -6.10 4.98
C ARG A 242 -1.48 -4.93 4.01
N SER A 243 -2.57 -4.18 4.08
CA SER A 243 -2.80 -3.04 3.18
C SER A 243 -1.71 -1.98 3.30
N LEU A 244 -1.26 -1.68 4.53
CA LEU A 244 -0.11 -0.80 4.75
C LEU A 244 1.14 -1.41 4.12
N THR A 245 1.47 -2.67 4.42
CA THR A 245 2.69 -3.29 3.88
C THR A 245 2.70 -3.35 2.35
N ASN A 246 1.54 -3.57 1.71
CA ASN A 246 1.39 -3.54 0.26
C ASN A 246 1.57 -2.12 -0.29
N SER A 247 1.05 -1.10 0.41
CA SER A 247 1.26 0.31 0.07
C SER A 247 2.74 0.68 0.11
N ILE A 248 3.46 0.28 1.17
CA ILE A 248 4.91 0.51 1.32
C ILE A 248 5.70 -0.17 0.18
N LYS A 249 5.40 -1.45 -0.11
CA LYS A 249 6.02 -2.18 -1.22
C LYS A 249 5.74 -1.54 -2.58
N ARG A 250 4.50 -1.11 -2.83
CA ARG A 250 4.10 -0.42 -4.07
C ARG A 250 4.84 0.89 -4.25
N LEU A 251 5.14 1.60 -3.16
CA LEU A 251 5.94 2.82 -3.18
C LEU A 251 7.45 2.55 -3.36
N GLY A 252 7.88 1.28 -3.46
CA GLY A 252 9.27 0.89 -3.70
C GLY A 252 10.12 0.81 -2.44
N TYR A 253 9.51 0.73 -1.25
CA TYR A 253 10.21 0.64 0.02
C TYR A 253 10.17 -0.78 0.60
N GLU A 254 11.28 -1.18 1.20
CA GLU A 254 11.36 -2.36 2.06
C GLU A 254 11.19 -1.96 3.53
N PHE A 255 10.79 -2.90 4.38
CA PHE A 255 10.63 -2.66 5.81
C PHE A 255 10.96 -3.91 6.62
N GLU A 256 11.27 -3.69 7.90
CA GLU A 256 11.46 -4.72 8.90
C GLU A 256 10.33 -4.66 9.96
N TRP A 257 10.02 -5.80 10.57
CA TRP A 257 9.04 -5.84 11.67
C TRP A 257 9.72 -5.54 13.01
N VAL A 258 9.09 -4.74 13.85
CA VAL A 258 9.46 -4.63 15.27
C VAL A 258 9.01 -5.90 15.99
N LYS A 259 9.96 -6.69 16.50
CA LYS A 259 9.69 -7.92 17.26
C LYS A 259 10.10 -7.78 18.71
N GLU A 260 11.10 -6.96 18.99
CA GLU A 260 11.67 -6.77 20.31
C GLU A 260 12.25 -5.35 20.46
N PRO A 261 12.51 -4.89 21.71
CA PRO A 261 12.97 -3.52 21.96
C PRO A 261 14.22 -3.07 21.19
N LYS A 262 15.13 -3.99 20.85
CA LYS A 262 16.36 -3.66 20.11
C LYS A 262 16.08 -3.19 18.68
N ASP A 263 14.97 -3.62 18.08
CA ASP A 263 14.57 -3.22 16.73
C ASP A 263 14.25 -1.72 16.68
N LEU A 264 13.63 -1.19 17.75
CA LEU A 264 13.33 0.25 17.88
C LEU A 264 14.60 1.10 18.00
N ALA A 265 15.65 0.58 18.65
CA ALA A 265 16.95 1.27 18.70
C ALA A 265 17.58 1.39 17.30
N ASN A 266 17.45 0.33 16.50
CA ASN A 266 17.95 0.24 15.13
C ASN A 266 17.09 0.99 14.09
N ALA A 267 15.83 1.28 14.43
CA ALA A 267 14.92 1.97 13.54
C ALA A 267 15.38 3.42 13.31
N GLU A 268 15.45 3.81 12.04
CA GLU A 268 15.66 5.19 11.61
C GLU A 268 14.32 5.85 11.26
N LYS A 269 13.36 5.05 10.79
CA LYS A 269 11.95 5.41 10.65
C LYS A 269 11.06 4.32 11.23
N LEU A 270 9.94 4.73 11.79
CA LEU A 270 8.95 3.79 12.32
C LEU A 270 7.54 4.18 11.87
N ILE A 271 6.78 3.19 11.38
CA ILE A 271 5.33 3.31 11.21
C ILE A 271 4.65 2.43 12.25
N PHE A 272 3.72 3.01 13.00
CA PHE A 272 2.86 2.29 13.92
C PHE A 272 1.41 2.34 13.40
N PRO A 273 0.95 1.32 12.65
CA PRO A 273 -0.46 1.15 12.32
C PRO A 273 -1.26 0.66 13.51
N GLY A 274 -2.55 1.02 13.59
CA GLY A 274 -3.48 0.23 14.37
C GLY A 274 -4.95 0.47 14.13
N VAL A 275 -5.73 -0.59 14.36
CA VAL A 275 -7.18 -0.68 14.18
C VAL A 275 -7.83 -1.33 15.40
N GLY A 276 -9.03 -0.88 15.75
CA GLY A 276 -9.77 -1.40 16.91
C GLY A 276 -9.53 -0.62 18.19
N ASN A 277 -9.33 -1.32 19.30
CA ASN A 277 -9.39 -0.74 20.63
C ASN A 277 -8.02 -0.20 21.12
N CYS A 278 -7.97 1.08 21.49
CA CYS A 278 -6.72 1.72 21.95
C CYS A 278 -6.15 1.05 23.21
N GLY A 279 -7.00 0.64 24.15
CA GLY A 279 -6.56 -0.02 25.38
C GLY A 279 -5.95 -1.40 25.13
N GLN A 280 -6.47 -2.15 24.17
CA GLN A 280 -5.86 -3.43 23.75
C GLN A 280 -4.48 -3.23 23.13
N ALA A 281 -4.31 -2.18 22.31
CA ALA A 281 -2.99 -1.87 21.74
C ALA A 281 -1.98 -1.52 22.84
N VAL A 282 -2.37 -0.67 23.81
CA VAL A 282 -1.53 -0.34 24.98
C VAL A 282 -1.17 -1.58 25.79
N LYS A 283 -2.14 -2.46 26.08
CA LYS A 283 -1.90 -3.74 26.78
C LYS A 283 -0.95 -4.64 25.99
N SER A 284 -1.12 -4.75 24.67
CA SER A 284 -0.22 -5.53 23.81
C SER A 284 1.21 -5.00 23.83
N LEU A 285 1.38 -3.68 23.79
CA LEU A 285 2.70 -3.03 23.90
C LEU A 285 3.34 -3.26 25.28
N HIS A 286 2.57 -3.28 26.36
CA HIS A 286 3.09 -3.62 27.69
C HIS A 286 3.49 -5.09 27.78
N ASN A 287 2.64 -6.00 27.32
CA ASN A 287 2.89 -7.45 27.35
C ASN A 287 4.10 -7.86 26.51
N SER A 288 4.35 -7.16 25.40
CA SER A 288 5.53 -7.36 24.54
C SER A 288 6.78 -6.60 25.02
N GLY A 289 6.67 -5.79 26.08
CA GLY A 289 7.77 -4.96 26.58
C GLY A 289 8.17 -3.81 25.64
N LEU A 290 7.35 -3.49 24.64
CA LEU A 290 7.63 -2.46 23.63
C LEU A 290 7.15 -1.06 24.02
N PHE A 291 6.25 -0.92 25.00
CA PHE A 291 5.62 0.37 25.36
C PHE A 291 6.63 1.48 25.67
N GLU A 292 7.50 1.28 26.66
CA GLU A 292 8.46 2.32 27.06
C GLU A 292 9.57 2.54 26.01
N PRO A 293 10.17 1.50 25.40
CA PRO A 293 11.10 1.68 24.27
C PRO A 293 10.51 2.50 23.12
N LEU A 294 9.25 2.27 22.76
CA LEU A 294 8.55 2.99 21.71
C LEU A 294 8.28 4.44 22.10
N ARG A 295 7.86 4.68 23.35
CA ARG A 295 7.71 6.03 23.90
C ARG A 295 9.04 6.81 23.85
N GLN A 296 10.16 6.18 24.21
CA GLN A 296 11.48 6.79 24.10
C GLN A 296 11.88 7.06 22.64
N TYR A 297 11.54 6.16 21.71
CA TYR A 297 11.74 6.38 20.29
C TYR A 297 11.04 7.66 19.81
N VAL A 298 9.76 7.84 20.16
CA VAL A 298 8.99 9.04 19.81
C VAL A 298 9.62 10.30 20.44
N LEU A 299 9.97 10.25 21.72
CA LEU A 299 10.57 11.38 22.44
C LEU A 299 11.95 11.79 21.89
N SER A 300 12.69 10.86 21.28
CA SER A 300 13.97 11.13 20.62
C SER A 300 13.85 12.04 19.39
N GLY A 301 12.64 12.20 18.83
CA GLY A 301 12.39 12.99 17.64
C GLY A 301 12.73 12.28 16.32
N LYS A 302 13.07 10.98 16.37
CA LYS A 302 13.19 10.16 15.16
C LYS A 302 11.86 10.11 14.40
N PRO A 303 11.90 9.98 13.05
CA PRO A 303 10.69 9.86 12.24
C PRO A 303 9.74 8.75 12.70
N TYR A 304 8.54 9.17 13.10
CA TYR A 304 7.46 8.31 13.56
C TYR A 304 6.20 8.65 12.77
N PHE A 305 5.50 7.62 12.28
CA PHE A 305 4.17 7.78 11.70
C PHE A 305 3.17 6.86 12.40
N GLY A 306 2.33 7.44 13.25
CA GLY A 306 1.21 6.75 13.89
C GLY A 306 -0.07 6.82 13.05
N ILE A 307 -0.67 5.67 12.69
CA ILE A 307 -1.91 5.62 11.91
C ILE A 307 -3.05 5.12 12.81
N CYS A 308 -4.15 5.86 12.85
CA CYS A 308 -5.34 5.63 13.68
C CYS A 308 -4.97 5.43 15.16
N ILE A 309 -4.92 4.19 15.67
CA ILE A 309 -4.48 3.93 17.05
C ILE A 309 -3.04 4.40 17.26
N GLY A 310 -2.16 4.24 16.27
CA GLY A 310 -0.80 4.76 16.34
C GLY A 310 -0.74 6.27 16.57
N MET A 311 -1.74 7.03 16.12
CA MET A 311 -1.89 8.43 16.49
C MET A 311 -2.46 8.57 17.90
N GLN A 312 -3.52 7.84 18.23
CA GLN A 312 -4.21 7.96 19.52
C GLN A 312 -3.30 7.62 20.72
N VAL A 313 -2.39 6.65 20.59
CA VAL A 313 -1.43 6.31 21.66
C VAL A 313 -0.43 7.41 21.97
N LEU A 314 -0.27 8.43 21.11
CA LEU A 314 0.56 9.61 21.43
C LEU A 314 -0.07 10.47 22.53
N PHE A 315 -1.39 10.38 22.72
CA PHE A 315 -2.15 11.14 23.71
C PHE A 315 -2.11 10.48 25.10
N GLU A 316 -2.75 11.10 26.10
CA GLU A 316 -2.68 10.64 27.48
C GLU A 316 -3.60 9.44 27.74
N THR A 317 -4.83 9.48 27.23
CA THR A 317 -5.86 8.45 27.47
C THR A 317 -6.86 8.37 26.31
N SER A 318 -7.68 7.33 26.32
CA SER A 318 -8.90 7.23 25.50
C SER A 318 -10.09 6.89 26.39
N ALA A 319 -11.23 7.54 26.16
CA ALA A 319 -12.49 7.21 26.82
C ALA A 319 -12.96 5.77 26.52
N GLU A 320 -12.43 5.16 25.46
CA GLU A 320 -12.63 3.74 25.15
C GLU A 320 -12.00 2.82 26.20
N SER A 321 -10.91 3.25 26.83
CA SER A 321 -10.19 2.48 27.86
C SER A 321 -9.48 3.44 28.82
N PRO A 322 -10.23 4.06 29.76
CA PRO A 322 -9.71 5.17 30.59
C PRO A 322 -8.52 4.80 31.49
N LEU A 323 -8.36 3.51 31.80
CA LEU A 323 -7.28 3.00 32.66
C LEU A 323 -5.98 2.75 31.88
N ASP A 324 -6.08 2.54 30.56
CA ASP A 324 -4.95 2.21 29.69
C ASP A 324 -4.36 3.51 29.12
N LYS A 325 -3.33 4.04 29.79
CA LYS A 325 -2.71 5.32 29.41
C LYS A 325 -1.84 5.16 28.15
N GLY A 326 -1.94 6.13 27.23
CA GLY A 326 -1.02 6.25 26.11
C GLY A 326 0.35 6.79 26.56
N PHE A 327 1.18 7.17 25.59
CA PHE A 327 2.53 7.69 25.86
C PHE A 327 2.53 9.04 26.59
N GLY A 328 1.43 9.81 26.50
CA GLY A 328 1.34 11.15 27.09
C GLY A 328 2.36 12.13 26.50
N VAL A 329 2.66 11.98 25.20
CA VAL A 329 3.53 12.92 24.46
C VAL A 329 2.75 14.17 24.05
N ILE A 330 1.46 13.99 23.75
CA ILE A 330 0.52 15.06 23.40
C ILE A 330 -0.54 15.13 24.50
N PRO A 331 -0.85 16.32 25.07
CA PRO A 331 -1.90 16.45 26.06
C PRO A 331 -3.28 16.20 25.43
N GLY A 332 -4.20 15.62 26.18
CA GLY A 332 -5.56 15.38 25.71
C GLY A 332 -5.94 13.90 25.69
N SER A 333 -7.21 13.67 25.35
CA SER A 333 -7.84 12.35 25.42
C SER A 333 -8.77 12.16 24.23
N ALA A 334 -8.79 10.94 23.68
CA ALA A 334 -9.78 10.57 22.68
C ALA A 334 -11.15 10.41 23.34
N ALA A 335 -12.18 11.06 22.81
CA ALA A 335 -13.56 10.99 23.28
C ALA A 335 -14.43 10.28 22.24
N LYS A 336 -15.50 9.62 22.70
CA LYS A 336 -16.49 9.03 21.80
C LYS A 336 -17.29 10.14 21.14
N PHE A 337 -17.55 10.04 19.84
CA PHE A 337 -18.51 10.93 19.18
C PHE A 337 -19.89 10.79 19.81
N THR A 338 -20.63 11.90 19.83
CA THR A 338 -21.97 11.95 20.41
C THR A 338 -23.04 11.99 19.31
N THR A 339 -24.17 11.29 19.52
CA THR A 339 -25.35 11.39 18.65
C THR A 339 -26.46 12.05 19.45
N SER A 340 -27.11 13.07 18.89
CA SER A 340 -28.21 13.78 19.54
C SER A 340 -29.26 14.25 18.54
N ALA A 341 -30.41 14.73 19.01
CA ALA A 341 -31.44 15.29 18.11
C ALA A 341 -30.94 16.51 17.31
N VAL A 342 -29.99 17.29 17.87
CA VAL A 342 -29.43 18.48 17.21
C VAL A 342 -28.20 18.18 16.35
N ASP A 343 -27.62 16.98 16.49
CA ASP A 343 -26.52 16.44 15.69
C ASP A 343 -26.72 14.93 15.48
N PRO A 344 -27.64 14.54 14.57
CA PRO A 344 -28.08 13.15 14.41
C PRO A 344 -27.12 12.32 13.55
N LYS A 345 -25.81 12.57 13.68
CA LYS A 345 -24.76 11.81 13.00
C LYS A 345 -24.67 10.38 13.54
N ARG A 346 -24.06 9.49 12.77
CA ARG A 346 -23.91 8.08 13.14
C ARG A 346 -22.55 7.80 13.75
N VAL A 347 -22.45 6.82 14.62
CA VAL A 347 -21.18 6.46 15.27
C VAL A 347 -21.05 4.95 15.17
N PRO A 348 -19.96 4.42 14.58
CA PRO A 348 -18.71 5.09 14.18
C PRO A 348 -18.80 6.06 12.98
N HIS A 349 -17.88 7.02 12.93
CA HIS A 349 -17.57 7.80 11.73
C HIS A 349 -16.89 6.87 10.71
N MET A 350 -17.62 6.49 9.66
CA MET A 350 -17.17 5.55 8.64
C MET A 350 -17.35 6.13 7.24
N GLY A 351 -16.26 6.57 6.63
CA GLY A 351 -16.31 7.12 5.28
C GLY A 351 -15.17 8.07 4.97
N TRP A 352 -15.40 8.91 3.97
CA TRP A 352 -14.38 9.78 3.42
C TRP A 352 -14.67 11.22 3.79
N SER A 353 -13.72 11.87 4.47
CA SER A 353 -13.86 13.26 4.92
C SER A 353 -12.59 14.04 4.59
N ALA A 354 -12.72 15.36 4.42
CA ALA A 354 -11.58 16.23 4.20
C ALA A 354 -10.75 16.38 5.49
N ALA A 355 -9.43 16.51 5.35
CA ALA A 355 -8.51 16.81 6.43
C ALA A 355 -7.92 18.21 6.21
N ARG A 356 -8.57 19.22 6.80
CA ARG A 356 -8.25 20.64 6.57
C ARG A 356 -7.04 21.05 7.39
N ARG A 357 -6.01 21.58 6.74
CA ARG A 357 -4.83 22.15 7.41
C ARG A 357 -5.17 23.38 8.24
N LEU A 358 -4.54 23.49 9.40
CA LEU A 358 -4.55 24.72 10.19
C LEU A 358 -3.54 25.73 9.63
N SER A 359 -3.89 27.01 9.63
CA SER A 359 -3.07 28.09 9.06
C SER A 359 -1.72 28.29 9.76
N ASN A 360 -1.62 27.84 11.01
CA ASN A 360 -0.42 27.90 11.85
C ASN A 360 0.43 26.61 11.81
N SER A 361 0.03 25.61 11.01
CA SER A 361 0.80 24.37 10.85
C SER A 361 2.16 24.66 10.21
N SER A 362 3.22 24.02 10.73
CA SER A 362 4.62 24.33 10.37
C SER A 362 4.87 24.28 8.86
N GLN A 363 5.61 25.27 8.32
CA GLN A 363 5.97 25.40 6.89
C GLN A 363 6.88 24.28 6.31
N ASN A 364 7.21 23.23 7.09
CA ASN A 364 7.91 22.04 6.61
C ASN A 364 6.92 20.86 6.50
N PRO A 365 6.47 20.50 5.29
CA PRO A 365 5.44 19.49 5.11
C PRO A 365 6.06 18.08 5.16
N ILE A 366 6.22 17.53 6.37
CA ILE A 366 6.19 16.06 6.53
C ILE A 366 4.75 15.56 6.34
N ASN A 367 3.76 16.45 6.44
CA ASN A 367 2.37 16.13 6.18
C ASN A 367 1.98 16.40 4.71
N GLY A 368 2.12 15.37 3.87
CA GLY A 368 1.63 15.34 2.47
C GLY A 368 0.11 15.34 2.32
N VAL A 369 -0.66 15.62 3.38
CA VAL A 369 -2.13 15.74 3.34
C VAL A 369 -2.54 16.93 2.50
N ARG A 370 -3.47 16.74 1.58
CA ARG A 370 -3.97 17.80 0.70
C ARG A 370 -5.37 18.22 1.12
N ASP A 371 -5.62 19.52 1.13
CA ASP A 371 -6.92 20.11 1.51
C ASP A 371 -8.03 19.83 0.46
N ASP A 372 -7.64 19.53 -0.77
CA ASP A 372 -8.54 19.19 -1.88
C ASP A 372 -8.82 17.68 -1.99
N CYS A 373 -8.39 16.89 -1.00
CA CYS A 373 -8.57 15.45 -0.97
C CYS A 373 -9.40 14.95 0.21
N HIS A 374 -10.05 13.80 0.01
CA HIS A 374 -10.72 13.06 1.06
C HIS A 374 -9.87 11.87 1.51
N TYR A 375 -9.94 11.59 2.81
CA TYR A 375 -9.25 10.48 3.46
C TYR A 375 -10.25 9.57 4.16
N TYR A 376 -9.92 8.29 4.25
CA TYR A 376 -10.81 7.29 4.84
C TYR A 376 -10.68 7.23 6.37
N PHE A 377 -11.77 7.58 7.06
CA PHE A 377 -11.92 7.52 8.51
C PHE A 377 -12.83 6.35 8.89
N VAL A 378 -12.45 5.63 9.95
CA VAL A 378 -13.20 4.48 10.46
C VAL A 378 -13.02 4.35 11.99
N HIS A 379 -13.75 5.17 12.76
CA HIS A 379 -13.54 5.28 14.21
C HIS A 379 -14.77 5.77 14.98
N SER A 380 -14.94 5.29 16.22
CA SER A 380 -15.95 5.82 17.17
C SER A 380 -15.38 6.90 18.09
N TYR A 381 -14.06 6.92 18.28
CA TYR A 381 -13.35 7.79 19.20
C TYR A 381 -12.40 8.68 18.44
N ALA A 382 -12.32 9.96 18.81
CA ALA A 382 -11.45 10.95 18.19
C ALA A 382 -10.97 11.95 19.25
N VAL A 383 -9.83 12.61 19.03
CA VAL A 383 -9.39 13.67 19.94
C VAL A 383 -10.12 14.97 19.58
N PRO A 384 -10.97 15.52 20.46
CA PRO A 384 -11.66 16.78 20.19
C PRO A 384 -10.64 17.90 20.00
N TYR A 385 -10.89 18.78 19.03
CA TYR A 385 -9.98 19.89 18.79
C TYR A 385 -10.08 20.93 19.91
N ASN A 386 -8.96 21.19 20.57
CA ASN A 386 -8.82 22.23 21.57
C ASN A 386 -7.60 23.11 21.22
N PRO A 387 -7.81 24.33 20.72
CA PRO A 387 -6.72 25.19 20.25
C PRO A 387 -5.63 25.43 21.30
N SER A 388 -5.99 25.67 22.56
CA SER A 388 -5.01 26.02 23.60
C SER A 388 -4.17 24.84 24.07
N LYS A 389 -4.72 23.62 24.05
CA LYS A 389 -3.98 22.41 24.42
C LYS A 389 -3.16 21.82 23.27
N LEU A 390 -3.61 21.99 22.03
CA LEU A 390 -3.05 21.31 20.86
C LEU A 390 -2.30 22.22 19.90
N ALA A 391 -2.12 23.49 20.27
CA ALA A 391 -1.22 24.40 19.57
C ALA A 391 0.16 23.75 19.37
N GLY A 392 0.67 23.77 18.13
CA GLY A 392 1.96 23.19 17.76
C GLY A 392 1.99 21.67 17.60
N TRP A 393 0.87 20.99 17.81
CA TRP A 393 0.72 19.56 17.52
C TRP A 393 -0.34 19.30 16.45
N ALA A 394 -1.52 19.90 16.55
CA ALA A 394 -2.56 19.72 15.54
C ALA A 394 -2.09 20.27 14.18
N SER A 395 -2.09 19.41 13.16
CA SER A 395 -1.70 19.78 11.79
C SER A 395 -2.94 19.91 10.91
N THR A 396 -3.85 18.94 10.97
CA THR A 396 -5.16 19.01 10.30
C THR A 396 -6.30 18.72 11.27
N ILE A 397 -7.46 19.25 10.93
CA ILE A 397 -8.73 19.03 11.62
C ILE A 397 -9.80 18.59 10.64
N THR A 398 -10.84 17.94 11.17
CA THR A 398 -12.00 17.49 10.41
C THR A 398 -13.25 17.75 11.24
N GLN A 399 -14.32 18.17 10.58
CA GLN A 399 -15.64 18.29 11.19
C GLN A 399 -16.44 17.02 10.89
N TYR A 400 -17.10 16.45 11.90
CA TYR A 400 -18.09 15.39 11.76
C TYR A 400 -19.36 15.75 12.52
N GLY A 401 -20.45 15.94 11.78
CA GLY A 401 -21.64 16.66 12.24
C GLY A 401 -21.28 18.02 12.84
N LYS A 402 -21.51 18.21 14.14
CA LYS A 402 -21.19 19.45 14.87
C LYS A 402 -19.95 19.34 15.76
N GLU A 403 -19.18 18.27 15.65
CA GLU A 403 -17.94 18.06 16.43
C GLU A 403 -16.71 18.24 15.52
N ILE A 404 -15.75 19.06 15.94
CA ILE A 404 -14.43 19.20 15.29
C ILE A 404 -13.43 18.36 16.06
N PHE A 405 -12.67 17.53 15.33
CA PHE A 405 -11.63 16.69 15.89
C PHE A 405 -10.32 16.85 15.12
N VAL A 406 -9.23 16.43 15.75
CA VAL A 406 -7.90 16.45 15.17
C VAL A 406 -7.76 15.26 14.22
N SER A 407 -7.61 15.52 12.93
CA SER A 407 -7.44 14.47 11.93
C SER A 407 -5.98 14.13 11.67
N SER A 408 -5.05 15.03 11.98
CA SER A 408 -3.63 14.71 12.05
C SER A 408 -2.88 15.58 13.05
N VAL A 409 -1.80 15.02 13.61
CA VAL A 409 -0.82 15.72 14.43
C VAL A 409 0.55 15.69 13.77
N GLN A 410 1.30 16.77 13.88
CA GLN A 410 2.68 16.82 13.44
C GLN A 410 3.50 17.73 14.35
N ARG A 411 4.65 17.23 14.82
CA ARG A 411 5.68 18.06 15.43
C ARG A 411 7.06 17.45 15.21
N GLY A 412 7.96 18.24 14.61
CA GLY A 412 9.22 17.69 14.10
C GLY A 412 8.94 16.55 13.12
N SER A 413 9.61 15.41 13.31
CA SER A 413 9.45 14.21 12.49
C SER A 413 8.39 13.23 13.02
N VAL A 414 7.65 13.60 14.07
CA VAL A 414 6.53 12.82 14.61
C VAL A 414 5.26 13.25 13.91
N LEU A 415 4.69 12.35 13.12
CA LEU A 415 3.43 12.48 12.39
C LEU A 415 2.44 11.46 12.94
N GLY A 416 1.17 11.83 13.01
CA GLY A 416 0.10 10.86 13.19
C GLY A 416 -1.18 11.28 12.50
N THR A 417 -1.95 10.32 12.00
CA THR A 417 -3.24 10.55 11.33
C THR A 417 -4.34 9.72 11.96
N GLN A 418 -5.53 10.29 12.11
CA GLN A 418 -6.71 9.55 12.54
C GLN A 418 -7.26 8.66 11.42
N PHE A 419 -7.17 9.14 10.17
CA PHE A 419 -7.54 8.39 8.98
C PHE A 419 -6.44 7.39 8.57
N HIS A 420 -6.83 6.44 7.72
CA HIS A 420 -5.99 5.37 7.20
C HIS A 420 -5.45 5.72 5.80
N PRO A 421 -4.20 6.20 5.65
CA PRO A 421 -3.65 6.54 4.34
C PRO A 421 -3.57 5.33 3.39
N GLU A 422 -3.28 4.13 3.90
CA GLU A 422 -3.30 2.88 3.15
C GLU A 422 -4.70 2.47 2.63
N LYS A 423 -5.75 3.14 3.11
CA LYS A 423 -7.15 2.98 2.67
C LYS A 423 -7.73 4.23 2.02
N SER A 424 -6.91 5.27 1.84
CA SER A 424 -7.34 6.56 1.29
C SER A 424 -6.99 6.70 -0.20
N GLY A 425 -6.88 5.58 -0.92
CA GLY A 425 -6.50 5.56 -2.33
C GLY A 425 -5.19 6.30 -2.58
N GLU A 426 -5.13 7.02 -3.70
CA GLU A 426 -3.91 7.69 -4.14
C GLU A 426 -3.53 8.90 -3.27
N ALA A 427 -4.51 9.61 -2.69
CA ALA A 427 -4.25 10.69 -1.75
C ALA A 427 -3.52 10.20 -0.48
N GLY A 428 -3.84 8.98 -0.03
CA GLY A 428 -3.16 8.35 1.10
C GLY A 428 -1.79 7.79 0.75
N LEU A 429 -1.62 7.21 -0.46
CA LEU A 429 -0.30 6.79 -0.94
C LEU A 429 0.66 7.97 -1.06
N ASP A 430 0.19 9.14 -1.50
CA ASP A 430 0.98 10.38 -1.54
C ASP A 430 1.47 10.80 -0.15
N LEU A 431 0.60 10.69 0.87
CA LEU A 431 0.97 10.98 2.25
C LEU A 431 2.03 10.00 2.77
N LEU A 432 1.84 8.70 2.56
CA LEU A 432 2.83 7.68 2.93
C LEU A 432 4.18 7.96 2.25
N ASN A 433 4.17 8.23 0.94
CA ASN A 433 5.38 8.55 0.19
C ASN A 433 6.08 9.81 0.72
N SER A 434 5.31 10.84 1.10
CA SER A 434 5.86 12.05 1.72
C SER A 434 6.58 11.74 3.03
N PHE A 435 5.98 10.93 3.91
CA PHE A 435 6.64 10.49 5.14
C PHE A 435 7.90 9.66 4.85
N LEU A 436 7.81 8.69 3.94
CA LEU A 436 8.92 7.80 3.57
C LEU A 436 10.12 8.53 2.96
N LYS A 437 9.92 9.70 2.36
CA LYS A 437 10.98 10.58 1.83
C LYS A 437 11.63 11.49 2.87
N THR A 438 11.03 11.64 4.04
CA THR A 438 11.58 12.44 5.15
C THR A 438 12.96 11.90 5.52
N LYS A 439 14.00 12.72 5.64
CA LYS A 439 15.31 12.22 6.08
C LYS A 439 15.33 12.01 7.59
N ALA A 440 16.09 11.02 8.06
CA ALA A 440 16.35 10.85 9.49
C ALA A 440 17.19 12.03 10.03
N GLU A 441 16.54 13.13 10.40
CA GLU A 441 17.14 14.22 11.17
C GLU A 441 16.71 14.10 12.62
N LEU A 442 17.68 13.93 13.52
CA LEU A 442 17.45 13.86 14.96
C LEU A 442 17.20 15.26 15.50
N ASN A 443 15.93 15.61 15.71
CA ASN A 443 15.53 16.79 16.46
C ASN A 443 14.67 16.37 17.66
N PRO A 444 15.27 16.19 18.86
CA PRO A 444 14.54 15.78 20.05
C PRO A 444 13.35 16.69 20.30
N LEU A 445 12.17 16.14 20.61
CA LEU A 445 10.96 16.95 20.83
C LEU A 445 11.14 18.03 21.91
N LYS A 446 12.02 17.77 22.88
CA LYS A 446 12.37 18.73 23.96
C LYS A 446 13.06 20.00 23.46
N SER A 447 13.72 19.99 22.30
CA SER A 447 14.38 21.18 21.73
C SER A 447 13.41 22.10 20.99
N LEU A 448 12.21 21.62 20.65
CA LEU A 448 11.16 22.40 20.00
C LEU A 448 10.38 23.18 21.07
N THR A 449 10.92 24.30 21.55
CA THR A 449 10.33 25.07 22.66
C THR A 449 9.32 26.13 22.24
N SER A 450 9.28 26.52 20.96
CA SER A 450 8.28 27.45 20.44
C SER A 450 6.98 26.73 20.06
N TYR A 451 5.87 27.39 20.38
CA TYR A 451 4.52 26.95 20.01
C TYR A 451 3.91 28.03 19.12
N PRO A 452 3.25 27.66 18.01
CA PRO A 452 2.44 28.61 17.26
C PRO A 452 1.25 29.05 18.10
N GLU A 453 0.72 30.24 17.80
CA GLU A 453 -0.50 30.73 18.45
C GLU A 453 -1.69 29.78 18.20
N PRO A 454 -2.59 29.59 19.18
CA PRO A 454 -3.83 28.86 18.98
C PRO A 454 -4.66 29.41 17.81
N VAL A 455 -5.29 28.52 17.04
CA VAL A 455 -6.18 28.90 15.92
C VAL A 455 -7.59 28.46 16.26
N ASP A 456 -8.49 29.42 16.41
CA ASP A 456 -9.92 29.14 16.51
C ASP A 456 -10.48 28.77 15.14
N VAL A 457 -11.41 27.81 15.13
CA VAL A 457 -12.04 27.30 13.92
C VAL A 457 -13.54 27.33 14.06
N GLU A 458 -14.20 27.97 13.11
CA GLU A 458 -15.65 28.00 13.01
C GLU A 458 -16.21 26.71 12.40
N LEU A 459 -17.40 26.30 12.87
CA LEU A 459 -18.13 25.17 12.31
C LEU A 459 -18.72 25.56 10.95
N ASN A 460 -18.52 24.70 9.96
CA ASN A 460 -19.26 24.76 8.71
C ASN A 460 -20.73 24.35 8.94
N GLU A 461 -21.64 24.84 8.10
CA GLU A 461 -23.06 24.48 8.14
C GLU A 461 -23.28 22.96 8.01
N LYS A 462 -22.47 22.31 7.16
CA LYS A 462 -22.47 20.85 6.95
C LYS A 462 -21.03 20.34 7.02
N ASP A 463 -20.89 19.12 7.53
CA ASP A 463 -19.61 18.42 7.52
C ASP A 463 -19.20 17.98 6.10
N ASP A 464 -17.97 17.46 5.99
CA ASP A 464 -17.35 17.03 4.73
C ASP A 464 -17.48 15.53 4.46
N LEU A 465 -18.41 14.84 5.12
CA LEU A 465 -18.59 13.40 4.89
C LEU A 465 -19.16 13.14 3.50
N VAL A 466 -18.42 12.38 2.70
CA VAL A 466 -18.83 11.90 1.38
C VAL A 466 -19.92 10.84 1.48
N LYS A 467 -20.89 10.90 0.57
CA LYS A 467 -21.84 9.81 0.35
C LYS A 467 -21.16 8.66 -0.40
N ARG A 468 -21.03 7.52 0.28
CA ARG A 468 -20.13 6.43 -0.11
C ARG A 468 -20.80 5.50 -1.13
N ILE A 469 -20.11 5.22 -2.24
CA ILE A 469 -20.52 4.24 -3.24
C ILE A 469 -19.79 2.92 -3.01
N VAL A 470 -20.55 1.89 -2.68
CA VAL A 470 -20.05 0.54 -2.37
C VAL A 470 -20.26 -0.36 -3.57
N ALA A 471 -19.20 -1.03 -4.02
CA ALA A 471 -19.29 -2.03 -5.07
C ALA A 471 -19.23 -3.44 -4.49
N CYS A 472 -20.15 -4.30 -4.89
CA CYS A 472 -20.28 -5.64 -4.33
C CYS A 472 -20.14 -6.73 -5.39
N LEU A 473 -19.51 -7.84 -5.02
CA LEU A 473 -19.43 -9.04 -5.85
C LEU A 473 -19.68 -10.32 -5.05
N ASP A 474 -20.46 -11.22 -5.65
CA ASP A 474 -20.75 -12.55 -5.11
C ASP A 474 -19.67 -13.53 -5.58
N VAL A 475 -18.94 -14.11 -4.64
CA VAL A 475 -17.86 -15.08 -4.91
C VAL A 475 -18.37 -16.50 -4.65
N ARG A 476 -18.34 -17.34 -5.69
CA ARG A 476 -18.69 -18.78 -5.62
C ARG A 476 -17.56 -19.66 -6.15
N SER A 477 -17.55 -20.93 -5.77
CA SER A 477 -16.77 -21.97 -6.46
C SER A 477 -17.51 -22.45 -7.72
N ASN A 478 -16.82 -22.59 -8.84
CA ASN A 478 -17.31 -23.35 -10.00
C ASN A 478 -17.05 -24.87 -9.80
N ASP A 479 -17.45 -25.67 -10.80
CA ASP A 479 -17.30 -27.13 -10.78
C ASP A 479 -15.82 -27.60 -10.76
N ASN A 480 -14.91 -26.76 -11.26
CA ASN A 480 -13.46 -26.99 -11.23
C ASN A 480 -12.80 -26.58 -9.90
N GLY A 481 -13.57 -26.00 -8.97
CA GLY A 481 -13.05 -25.52 -7.68
C GLY A 481 -12.46 -24.10 -7.72
N ASP A 482 -12.54 -23.39 -8.86
CA ASP A 482 -12.09 -22.00 -9.02
C ASP A 482 -13.10 -21.03 -8.43
N LEU A 483 -12.59 -19.89 -7.94
CA LEU A 483 -13.43 -18.80 -7.46
C LEU A 483 -13.87 -17.91 -8.61
N VAL A 484 -15.18 -17.80 -8.83
CA VAL A 484 -15.80 -17.03 -9.90
C VAL A 484 -16.86 -16.07 -9.34
N VAL A 485 -17.19 -15.04 -10.13
CA VAL A 485 -18.23 -14.06 -9.78
C VAL A 485 -19.59 -14.50 -10.33
N THR A 486 -20.64 -14.36 -9.53
CA THR A 486 -22.01 -14.74 -9.90
C THR A 486 -22.75 -13.56 -10.57
N LYS A 487 -23.70 -13.84 -11.47
CA LYS A 487 -24.62 -12.86 -12.12
C LYS A 487 -23.99 -11.80 -13.07
N GLY A 488 -22.88 -12.10 -13.73
CA GLY A 488 -22.51 -11.35 -14.94
C GLY A 488 -21.58 -12.01 -15.95
N ASP A 489 -21.36 -13.32 -15.84
CA ASP A 489 -20.76 -14.10 -16.91
C ASP A 489 -21.68 -15.28 -17.27
N GLN A 490 -22.43 -15.14 -18.36
CA GLN A 490 -22.51 -16.21 -19.35
C GLN A 490 -21.26 -16.07 -20.23
N TYR A 491 -20.07 -16.31 -19.67
CA TYR A 491 -18.93 -16.66 -20.50
C TYR A 491 -18.90 -18.18 -20.50
N ASP A 492 -19.28 -18.73 -21.65
CA ASP A 492 -19.22 -20.15 -21.97
C ASP A 492 -17.79 -20.63 -21.63
N VAL A 493 -17.66 -21.48 -20.62
CA VAL A 493 -16.42 -22.21 -20.37
C VAL A 493 -16.46 -23.43 -21.27
N ARG A 494 -16.44 -23.17 -22.58
CA ARG A 494 -16.08 -24.13 -23.61
C ARG A 494 -14.90 -23.49 -24.31
N GLU A 495 -13.72 -23.70 -23.77
CA GLU A 495 -12.53 -23.64 -24.62
C GLU A 495 -12.77 -24.66 -25.76
N ASP A 496 -12.52 -24.22 -26.99
CA ASP A 496 -12.66 -25.03 -28.20
C ASP A 496 -11.84 -26.33 -28.07
N ASP A 497 -12.51 -27.44 -27.77
CA ASP A 497 -12.00 -28.83 -27.78
C ASP A 497 -11.69 -29.34 -29.20
N ASN A 498 -10.93 -28.57 -29.99
CA ASN A 498 -10.53 -28.95 -31.35
C ASN A 498 -9.00 -28.98 -31.53
N ASN A 499 -8.27 -29.56 -30.57
CA ASN A 499 -6.89 -29.98 -30.82
C ASN A 499 -6.56 -31.30 -30.10
N PRO A 500 -6.66 -32.46 -30.77
CA PRO A 500 -6.52 -33.76 -30.12
C PRO A 500 -5.06 -34.23 -30.15
N GLU A 501 -4.13 -33.50 -29.52
CA GLU A 501 -2.75 -33.99 -29.33
C GLU A 501 -2.14 -33.49 -28.02
N SER A 502 -2.49 -34.14 -26.90
CA SER A 502 -1.52 -34.43 -25.83
C SER A 502 -2.14 -35.39 -24.80
N THR A 503 -1.88 -36.68 -25.00
CA THR A 503 -1.97 -37.68 -23.93
C THR A 503 -0.79 -37.46 -22.99
N ASP A 504 -1.05 -37.18 -21.71
CA ASP A 504 -0.22 -37.70 -20.62
C ASP A 504 -0.92 -37.57 -19.26
N ALA A 505 -1.39 -38.73 -18.78
CA ALA A 505 -1.87 -38.93 -17.42
C ALA A 505 -0.68 -39.31 -16.53
N ALA A 506 -0.14 -38.35 -15.76
CA ALA A 506 0.51 -38.57 -14.45
C ALA A 506 1.24 -37.30 -13.96
N SER A 507 0.61 -36.49 -13.11
CA SER A 507 1.23 -36.02 -11.85
C SER A 507 0.22 -35.15 -11.08
N SER A 508 -0.19 -35.62 -9.91
CA SER A 508 -0.97 -34.84 -8.94
C SER A 508 -0.07 -33.77 -8.31
N LYS A 509 0.07 -32.62 -8.97
CA LYS A 509 0.46 -31.35 -8.35
C LYS A 509 -0.81 -30.49 -8.30
N ARG A 510 -1.16 -30.00 -7.11
CA ARG A 510 -2.26 -29.05 -6.87
C ARG A 510 -2.26 -27.97 -7.95
N GLU A 511 -3.20 -28.02 -8.88
CA GLU A 511 -3.42 -26.96 -9.86
C GLU A 511 -3.79 -25.68 -9.12
N VAL A 512 -3.17 -24.57 -9.53
CA VAL A 512 -3.42 -23.23 -8.99
C VAL A 512 -4.83 -22.84 -9.42
N ARG A 513 -5.76 -22.77 -8.46
CA ARG A 513 -7.12 -22.29 -8.68
C ARG A 513 -7.06 -20.89 -9.30
N ASN A 514 -7.83 -20.66 -10.36
CA ASN A 514 -7.84 -19.36 -11.02
C ASN A 514 -8.61 -18.34 -10.15
N LEU A 515 -7.86 -17.50 -9.43
CA LEU A 515 -8.38 -16.42 -8.59
C LEU A 515 -8.57 -15.10 -9.37
N GLY A 516 -8.22 -15.06 -10.66
CA GLY A 516 -8.10 -13.81 -11.44
C GLY A 516 -9.40 -13.02 -11.54
N LYS A 517 -10.53 -13.70 -11.83
CA LYS A 517 -11.79 -13.02 -12.16
C LYS A 517 -12.35 -12.14 -11.02
N PRO A 518 -12.49 -12.62 -9.77
CA PRO A 518 -12.97 -11.77 -8.67
C PRO A 518 -12.00 -10.63 -8.33
N VAL A 519 -10.69 -10.88 -8.38
CA VAL A 519 -9.66 -9.88 -8.06
C VAL A 519 -9.61 -8.78 -9.11
N GLU A 520 -9.65 -9.15 -10.39
CA GLU A 520 -9.68 -8.21 -11.52
C GLU A 520 -10.94 -7.35 -11.51
N LEU A 521 -12.10 -7.95 -11.25
CA LEU A 521 -13.35 -7.20 -11.12
C LEU A 521 -13.30 -6.22 -9.94
N ALA A 522 -12.80 -6.65 -8.78
CA ALA A 522 -12.63 -5.77 -7.63
C ALA A 522 -11.64 -4.63 -7.90
N ARG A 523 -10.54 -4.92 -8.62
CA ARG A 523 -9.58 -3.90 -9.08
C ARG A 523 -10.24 -2.91 -10.04
N ARG A 524 -11.11 -3.39 -10.93
CA ARG A 524 -11.91 -2.55 -11.83
C ARG A 524 -12.82 -1.62 -11.04
N TYR A 525 -13.56 -2.13 -10.05
CA TYR A 525 -14.41 -1.28 -9.20
C TYR A 525 -13.61 -0.17 -8.50
N PHE A 526 -12.47 -0.51 -7.91
CA PHE A 526 -11.58 0.49 -7.31
C PHE A 526 -11.13 1.55 -8.33
N SER A 527 -10.75 1.10 -9.53
CA SER A 527 -10.30 1.94 -10.65
C SER A 527 -11.40 2.86 -11.18
N GLU A 528 -12.64 2.40 -11.22
CA GLU A 528 -13.84 3.16 -11.59
C GLU A 528 -14.32 4.09 -10.47
N GLY A 529 -13.62 4.10 -9.34
CA GLY A 529 -13.85 5.04 -8.25
C GLY A 529 -14.76 4.51 -7.14
N ALA A 530 -14.96 3.20 -6.98
CA ALA A 530 -15.63 2.65 -5.80
C ALA A 530 -14.95 3.16 -4.51
N ASP A 531 -15.75 3.45 -3.49
CA ASP A 531 -15.28 3.95 -2.21
C ASP A 531 -15.04 2.83 -1.20
N GLU A 532 -15.56 1.64 -1.49
CA GLU A 532 -15.37 0.38 -0.77
C GLU A 532 -15.73 -0.80 -1.69
N VAL A 533 -15.06 -1.93 -1.51
CA VAL A 533 -15.37 -3.18 -2.20
C VAL A 533 -15.83 -4.25 -1.21
N VAL A 534 -17.00 -4.83 -1.45
CA VAL A 534 -17.59 -5.91 -0.66
C VAL A 534 -17.50 -7.22 -1.43
N PHE A 535 -16.94 -8.25 -0.79
CA PHE A 535 -16.98 -9.62 -1.30
C PHE A 535 -17.95 -10.46 -0.47
N LEU A 536 -18.98 -10.99 -1.12
CA LEU A 536 -19.92 -11.91 -0.50
C LEU A 536 -19.54 -13.34 -0.86
N ASN A 537 -18.92 -14.04 0.09
CA ASN A 537 -18.59 -15.44 -0.03
C ASN A 537 -19.86 -16.28 0.14
N ILE A 538 -20.35 -16.81 -0.99
CA ILE A 538 -21.48 -17.75 -1.04
C ILE A 538 -21.02 -19.20 -1.19
N THR A 539 -19.71 -19.45 -1.05
CA THR A 539 -19.11 -20.78 -1.13
C THR A 539 -19.08 -21.46 0.23
N SER A 540 -19.36 -22.76 0.26
CA SER A 540 -19.16 -23.58 1.46
C SER A 540 -17.74 -24.16 1.47
N PHE A 541 -16.90 -23.70 2.41
CA PHE A 541 -15.55 -24.25 2.64
C PHE A 541 -15.48 -25.27 3.79
N ARG A 542 -16.59 -25.97 4.09
CA ARG A 542 -16.69 -26.90 5.24
C ARG A 542 -15.62 -28.01 5.26
N ASN A 543 -15.06 -28.35 4.10
CA ASN A 543 -14.04 -29.40 3.97
C ASN A 543 -12.61 -28.83 3.79
N SER A 544 -12.41 -27.53 4.02
CA SER A 544 -11.11 -26.86 3.92
C SER A 544 -10.72 -26.32 5.30
N PRO A 545 -9.50 -26.60 5.79
CA PRO A 545 -8.97 -25.91 6.96
C PRO A 545 -9.02 -24.39 6.78
N LEU A 546 -9.22 -23.64 7.87
CA LEU A 546 -9.30 -22.17 7.83
C LEU A 546 -8.13 -21.54 7.07
N GLY A 547 -6.90 -21.94 7.38
CA GLY A 547 -5.69 -21.38 6.78
C GLY A 547 -5.57 -21.62 5.27
N ASP A 548 -6.25 -22.64 4.74
CA ASP A 548 -6.21 -23.04 3.33
C ASP A 548 -7.45 -22.55 2.55
N GLN A 549 -8.34 -21.78 3.17
CA GLN A 549 -9.53 -21.30 2.49
C GLN A 549 -9.16 -20.39 1.29
N PRO A 550 -9.63 -20.69 0.07
CA PRO A 550 -9.36 -19.89 -1.13
C PRO A 550 -9.76 -18.43 -0.99
N MET A 551 -10.78 -18.15 -0.17
CA MET A 551 -11.23 -16.79 0.10
C MET A 551 -10.16 -15.96 0.80
N LEU A 552 -9.33 -16.55 1.68
CA LEU A 552 -8.21 -15.82 2.30
C LEU A 552 -7.17 -15.40 1.25
N GLU A 553 -6.84 -16.29 0.30
CA GLU A 553 -5.92 -15.97 -0.80
C GLU A 553 -6.49 -14.91 -1.75
N LEU A 554 -7.79 -14.97 -2.05
CA LEU A 554 -8.48 -13.94 -2.82
C LEU A 554 -8.37 -12.58 -2.14
N VAL A 555 -8.60 -12.51 -0.83
CA VAL A 555 -8.49 -11.26 -0.05
C VAL A 555 -7.05 -10.75 -0.05
N LYS A 556 -6.05 -11.63 0.09
CA LYS A 556 -4.62 -11.26 -0.01
C LYS A 556 -4.31 -10.64 -1.37
N ALA A 557 -4.73 -11.29 -2.46
CA ALA A 557 -4.50 -10.81 -3.82
C ALA A 557 -5.25 -9.50 -4.11
N ALA A 558 -6.47 -9.32 -3.61
CA ALA A 558 -7.21 -8.07 -3.73
C ALA A 558 -6.49 -6.91 -3.01
N ALA A 559 -6.06 -7.14 -1.78
CA ALA A 559 -5.38 -6.12 -0.95
C ALA A 559 -4.01 -5.69 -1.49
N GLU A 560 -3.41 -6.42 -2.45
CA GLU A 560 -2.16 -6.01 -3.11
C GLU A 560 -2.32 -4.79 -4.02
N THR A 561 -3.53 -4.58 -4.55
CA THR A 561 -3.76 -3.53 -5.58
C THR A 561 -4.94 -2.61 -5.26
N ILE A 562 -5.76 -2.92 -4.25
CA ILE A 562 -6.94 -2.15 -3.88
C ILE A 562 -6.70 -1.41 -2.57
N PHE A 563 -6.55 -0.08 -2.68
CA PHE A 563 -6.22 0.83 -1.56
C PHE A 563 -7.45 1.56 -1.03
N VAL A 564 -8.60 0.87 -1.02
CA VAL A 564 -9.85 1.28 -0.37
C VAL A 564 -10.30 0.16 0.59
N PRO A 565 -11.28 0.40 1.46
CA PRO A 565 -11.79 -0.62 2.37
C PRO A 565 -12.29 -1.86 1.66
N LEU A 566 -11.98 -3.03 2.24
CA LEU A 566 -12.44 -4.35 1.82
C LEU A 566 -13.33 -4.95 2.91
N THR A 567 -14.55 -5.31 2.54
CA THR A 567 -15.52 -5.95 3.45
C THR A 567 -15.79 -7.37 3.00
N ILE A 568 -15.62 -8.34 3.90
CA ILE A 568 -15.81 -9.77 3.57
C ILE A 568 -17.01 -10.31 4.32
N GLY A 569 -18.04 -10.72 3.58
CA GLY A 569 -19.23 -11.38 4.12
C GLY A 569 -19.28 -12.86 3.78
N GLY A 570 -19.87 -13.66 4.66
CA GLY A 570 -20.10 -15.09 4.43
C GLY A 570 -18.98 -15.98 5.00
N GLY A 571 -19.36 -16.89 5.90
CA GLY A 571 -18.44 -17.81 6.56
C GLY A 571 -17.78 -17.29 7.84
N ILE A 572 -18.10 -16.08 8.29
CA ILE A 572 -17.60 -15.47 9.53
C ILE A 572 -18.42 -15.96 10.72
N ARG A 573 -18.02 -17.10 11.29
CA ARG A 573 -18.70 -17.79 12.39
C ARG A 573 -17.78 -18.83 13.02
N ASP A 574 -18.19 -19.40 14.15
CA ASP A 574 -17.52 -20.57 14.71
C ASP A 574 -17.45 -21.70 13.68
N MET A 575 -16.29 -22.32 13.56
CA MET A 575 -16.05 -23.41 12.63
C MET A 575 -15.15 -24.49 13.23
N VAL A 576 -15.19 -25.67 12.60
CA VAL A 576 -14.35 -26.80 12.94
C VAL A 576 -13.66 -27.25 11.66
N ASP A 577 -12.34 -27.28 11.68
CA ASP A 577 -11.52 -27.77 10.57
C ASP A 577 -11.75 -29.28 10.36
N PRO A 578 -11.41 -29.84 9.19
CA PRO A 578 -11.56 -31.27 8.92
C PRO A 578 -10.81 -32.19 9.89
N ASP A 579 -9.76 -31.70 10.55
CA ASP A 579 -8.99 -32.43 11.56
C ASP A 579 -9.58 -32.35 12.98
N GLY A 580 -10.70 -31.63 13.16
CA GLY A 580 -11.36 -31.43 14.44
C GLY A 580 -10.93 -30.17 15.21
N THR A 581 -9.97 -29.39 14.69
CA THR A 581 -9.55 -28.13 15.31
C THR A 581 -10.70 -27.12 15.30
N ARG A 582 -11.04 -26.57 16.48
CA ARG A 582 -12.12 -25.57 16.61
C ARG A 582 -11.55 -24.17 16.48
N HIS A 583 -12.22 -23.33 15.71
CA HIS A 583 -11.95 -21.91 15.59
C HIS A 583 -13.21 -21.12 15.95
N SER A 584 -13.07 -20.16 16.84
CA SER A 584 -14.11 -19.19 17.16
C SER A 584 -14.32 -18.19 16.02
N ALA A 585 -15.48 -17.55 15.97
CA ALA A 585 -15.79 -16.51 15.00
C ALA A 585 -14.76 -15.36 15.02
N SER A 586 -14.19 -15.05 16.19
CA SER A 586 -13.15 -14.03 16.34
C SER A 586 -11.81 -14.47 15.73
N GLU A 587 -11.43 -15.75 15.84
CA GLU A 587 -10.24 -16.30 15.17
C GLU A 587 -10.43 -16.35 13.64
N VAL A 588 -11.63 -16.71 13.18
CA VAL A 588 -11.97 -16.65 11.75
C VAL A 588 -11.88 -15.21 11.24
N ALA A 589 -12.51 -14.25 11.92
CA ALA A 589 -12.43 -12.83 11.56
C ALA A 589 -10.99 -12.31 11.57
N HIS A 590 -10.18 -12.69 12.58
CA HIS A 590 -8.77 -12.37 12.64
C HIS A 590 -8.03 -12.85 11.38
N ALA A 591 -8.24 -14.10 10.95
CA ALA A 591 -7.62 -14.63 9.73
C ALA A 591 -7.97 -13.81 8.48
N TYR A 592 -9.22 -13.35 8.35
CA TYR A 592 -9.64 -12.46 7.28
C TYR A 592 -8.99 -11.07 7.37
N PHE A 593 -8.91 -10.47 8.56
CA PHE A 593 -8.23 -9.19 8.75
C PHE A 593 -6.75 -9.27 8.39
N ARG A 594 -6.05 -10.32 8.83
CA ARG A 594 -4.65 -10.58 8.48
C ARG A 594 -4.43 -10.87 6.99
N SER A 595 -5.48 -11.32 6.31
CA SER A 595 -5.47 -11.54 4.87
C SER A 595 -5.74 -10.28 4.06
N GLY A 596 -6.24 -9.19 4.66
CA GLY A 596 -6.43 -7.92 3.98
C GLY A 596 -7.83 -7.31 4.13
N ALA A 597 -8.77 -8.00 4.79
CA ALA A 597 -10.09 -7.45 5.09
C ALA A 597 -9.98 -6.31 6.11
N ASP A 598 -10.83 -5.30 5.99
CA ASP A 598 -10.96 -4.23 6.98
C ASP A 598 -12.21 -4.43 7.84
N LYS A 599 -13.23 -5.08 7.26
CA LYS A 599 -14.50 -5.36 7.92
C LYS A 599 -14.97 -6.77 7.58
N VAL A 600 -15.69 -7.38 8.52
CA VAL A 600 -16.36 -8.65 8.32
C VAL A 600 -17.86 -8.48 8.42
N SER A 601 -18.61 -9.15 7.53
CA SER A 601 -20.06 -9.09 7.51
C SER A 601 -20.68 -10.38 8.04
N ILE A 602 -21.53 -10.24 9.06
CA ILE A 602 -22.28 -11.32 9.73
C ILE A 602 -23.72 -11.33 9.21
N GLY A 603 -24.22 -12.50 8.83
CA GLY A 603 -25.59 -12.68 8.30
C GLY A 603 -26.49 -13.44 9.27
N SER A 604 -26.71 -14.74 9.01
CA SER A 604 -27.65 -15.57 9.78
C SER A 604 -27.36 -15.61 11.28
N ASP A 605 -26.09 -15.67 11.67
CA ASP A 605 -25.69 -15.71 13.09
C ASP A 605 -26.08 -14.42 13.84
N ALA A 606 -26.22 -13.29 13.14
CA ALA A 606 -26.72 -12.06 13.74
C ALA A 606 -28.20 -12.19 14.14
N VAL A 607 -29.00 -12.84 13.30
CA VAL A 607 -30.43 -13.10 13.59
C VAL A 607 -30.56 -14.01 14.80
N TYR A 608 -29.80 -15.12 14.84
CA TYR A 608 -29.82 -16.03 15.99
C TYR A 608 -29.35 -15.36 17.28
N ALA A 609 -28.32 -14.52 17.21
CA ALA A 609 -27.84 -13.77 18.36
C ALA A 609 -28.89 -12.78 18.89
N VAL A 610 -29.64 -12.13 17.99
CA VAL A 610 -30.72 -11.21 18.39
C VAL A 610 -31.94 -11.95 18.92
N GLU A 611 -32.34 -13.09 18.34
CA GLU A 611 -33.43 -13.90 18.91
C GLU A 611 -33.15 -14.28 20.36
N GLU A 612 -31.92 -14.73 20.61
CA GLU A 612 -31.48 -15.10 21.94
C GLU A 612 -31.37 -13.88 22.88
N LEU A 613 -30.91 -12.72 22.37
CA LEU A 613 -30.94 -11.45 23.11
C LEU A 613 -32.38 -11.05 23.49
N LEU A 614 -33.31 -11.09 22.54
CA LEU A 614 -34.73 -10.75 22.76
C LEU A 614 -35.37 -11.71 23.75
N ASN A 615 -35.07 -13.01 23.66
CA ASN A 615 -35.52 -14.00 24.62
C ASN A 615 -35.03 -13.65 26.03
N ARG A 616 -33.74 -13.35 26.21
CA ARG A 616 -33.19 -12.92 27.51
C ARG A 616 -33.82 -11.63 28.03
N ILE A 617 -34.10 -10.66 27.16
CA ILE A 617 -34.82 -9.43 27.54
C ILE A 617 -36.24 -9.77 28.02
N LYS A 618 -36.96 -10.62 27.28
CA LYS A 618 -38.33 -11.04 27.59
C LYS A 618 -38.43 -11.83 28.89
N THR A 619 -37.45 -12.68 29.17
CA THR A 619 -37.38 -13.50 30.40
C THR A 619 -36.62 -12.82 31.54
N ASN A 620 -36.09 -11.61 31.33
CA ASN A 620 -35.22 -10.87 32.27
C ASN A 620 -34.00 -11.70 32.75
N THR A 621 -33.42 -12.51 31.85
CA THR A 621 -32.26 -13.36 32.13
C THR A 621 -30.96 -12.55 32.02
N GLN A 622 -30.12 -12.61 33.06
CA GLN A 622 -28.83 -11.90 33.12
C GLN A 622 -27.63 -12.84 32.88
N PRO A 623 -26.52 -12.34 32.29
CA PRO A 623 -26.38 -11.02 31.71
C PRO A 623 -27.14 -10.89 30.37
N ILE A 624 -27.71 -9.72 30.08
CA ILE A 624 -28.42 -9.47 28.81
C ILE A 624 -27.48 -9.64 27.60
N LEU A 625 -26.28 -9.05 27.71
CA LEU A 625 -25.16 -9.21 26.77
C LEU A 625 -24.22 -10.29 27.33
N THR A 626 -23.99 -11.36 26.58
CA THR A 626 -23.21 -12.50 27.07
C THR A 626 -21.71 -12.35 26.81
N GLY A 627 -21.33 -11.48 25.89
CA GLY A 627 -19.96 -11.37 25.39
C GLY A 627 -19.53 -12.58 24.56
N GLN A 628 -20.48 -13.39 24.06
CA GLN A 628 -20.19 -14.67 23.40
C GLN A 628 -20.58 -14.71 21.93
N SER A 629 -21.48 -13.83 21.47
CA SER A 629 -21.83 -13.81 20.05
C SER A 629 -20.64 -13.38 19.19
N ALA A 630 -20.66 -13.74 17.91
CA ALA A 630 -19.65 -13.29 16.94
C ALA A 630 -19.56 -11.75 16.90
N ILE A 631 -20.71 -11.05 16.99
CA ILE A 631 -20.75 -9.58 17.00
C ILE A 631 -20.02 -9.03 18.24
N GLU A 632 -20.33 -9.54 19.43
CA GLU A 632 -19.73 -9.06 20.69
C GLU A 632 -18.22 -9.36 20.73
N THR A 633 -17.82 -10.58 20.37
CA THR A 633 -16.41 -11.01 20.47
C THR A 633 -15.51 -10.31 19.44
N ILE A 634 -15.99 -10.10 18.21
CA ILE A 634 -15.23 -9.40 17.17
C ILE A 634 -15.19 -7.90 17.48
N SER A 635 -16.31 -7.28 17.84
CA SER A 635 -16.33 -5.84 18.16
C SER A 635 -15.53 -5.51 19.42
N ALA A 636 -15.48 -6.40 20.42
CA ALA A 636 -14.61 -6.22 21.58
C ALA A 636 -13.13 -6.20 21.21
N GLY A 637 -12.70 -6.99 20.21
CA GLY A 637 -11.31 -7.04 19.73
C GLY A 637 -10.94 -5.92 18.75
N TYR A 638 -11.83 -5.63 17.80
CA TYR A 638 -11.52 -4.79 16.63
C TYR A 638 -12.35 -3.50 16.56
N GLY A 639 -13.14 -3.23 17.59
CA GLY A 639 -14.10 -2.12 17.63
C GLY A 639 -15.35 -2.42 16.79
N ALA A 640 -16.42 -1.70 17.07
CA ALA A 640 -17.69 -1.83 16.35
C ALA A 640 -17.51 -1.63 14.84
N GLN A 641 -16.62 -0.72 14.44
CA GLN A 641 -16.32 -0.39 13.05
C GLN A 641 -15.85 -1.57 12.17
N ALA A 642 -15.38 -2.66 12.78
CA ALA A 642 -14.93 -3.85 12.07
C ALA A 642 -16.07 -4.85 11.77
N VAL A 643 -17.24 -4.65 12.38
CA VAL A 643 -18.38 -5.58 12.29
C VAL A 643 -19.53 -4.94 11.52
N VAL A 644 -19.79 -5.50 10.33
CA VAL A 644 -20.96 -5.19 9.51
C VAL A 644 -21.99 -6.29 9.72
N VAL A 645 -23.28 -5.95 9.75
CA VAL A 645 -24.36 -6.95 9.73
C VAL A 645 -25.15 -6.84 8.44
N SER A 646 -25.21 -7.94 7.69
CA SER A 646 -26.06 -8.06 6.50
C SER A 646 -27.47 -8.50 6.93
N ILE A 647 -28.45 -7.64 6.69
CA ILE A 647 -29.86 -7.90 7.01
C ILE A 647 -30.62 -8.12 5.70
N ASP A 648 -31.35 -9.25 5.64
CA ASP A 648 -32.15 -9.66 4.49
C ASP A 648 -33.66 -9.70 4.87
N PRO A 649 -34.34 -8.55 4.89
CA PRO A 649 -35.75 -8.46 5.23
C PRO A 649 -36.63 -8.71 4.00
N LYS A 650 -37.85 -9.18 4.26
CA LYS A 650 -38.93 -9.31 3.28
C LYS A 650 -40.24 -8.76 3.83
N ARG A 651 -41.03 -8.13 2.96
CA ARG A 651 -42.36 -7.60 3.30
C ARG A 651 -43.34 -8.73 3.63
N VAL A 652 -44.05 -8.59 4.74
CA VAL A 652 -45.20 -9.41 5.14
C VAL A 652 -46.44 -8.54 5.09
N TYR A 653 -47.26 -8.75 4.06
CA TYR A 653 -48.46 -7.97 3.81
C TYR A 653 -49.64 -8.42 4.68
N PHE A 654 -50.48 -7.46 5.05
CA PHE A 654 -51.76 -7.68 5.72
C PHE A 654 -52.77 -6.60 5.33
N ASN A 655 -54.07 -6.88 5.49
CA ASN A 655 -55.11 -5.88 5.26
C ASN A 655 -55.35 -5.06 6.53
N PRO A 656 -55.01 -3.75 6.56
CA PRO A 656 -55.07 -2.94 7.78
C PRO A 656 -56.50 -2.71 8.29
N ASN A 657 -57.53 -3.02 7.49
CA ASN A 657 -58.94 -2.91 7.90
C ASN A 657 -59.48 -4.17 8.60
N SER A 658 -58.80 -5.32 8.46
CA SER A 658 -59.28 -6.61 8.99
C SER A 658 -58.25 -7.37 9.82
N GLU A 659 -56.97 -7.03 9.69
CA GLU A 659 -55.84 -7.73 10.31
C GLU A 659 -54.93 -6.73 11.02
N LYS A 660 -54.25 -7.20 12.07
CA LYS A 660 -53.22 -6.43 12.78
C LYS A 660 -52.07 -7.37 13.15
N PRO A 661 -50.80 -6.99 12.90
CA PRO A 661 -49.66 -7.80 13.34
C PRO A 661 -49.58 -7.81 14.87
N SER A 662 -48.77 -8.72 15.41
CA SER A 662 -48.46 -8.75 16.84
C SER A 662 -47.92 -7.39 17.30
N GLU A 663 -48.16 -7.03 18.57
CA GLU A 663 -47.74 -5.73 19.11
C GLU A 663 -46.22 -5.51 18.98
N GLU A 664 -45.46 -6.59 19.03
CA GLU A 664 -44.00 -6.60 18.91
C GLU A 664 -43.53 -6.08 17.53
N HIS A 665 -44.30 -6.28 16.46
CA HIS A 665 -43.94 -5.85 15.09
C HIS A 665 -44.52 -4.50 14.68
N LEU A 666 -45.40 -3.88 15.48
CA LEU A 666 -46.00 -2.59 15.16
C LEU A 666 -44.97 -1.49 14.83
N PRO A 667 -43.79 -1.41 15.48
CA PRO A 667 -42.76 -0.45 15.12
C PRO A 667 -42.20 -0.62 13.69
N SER A 668 -42.38 -1.79 13.07
CA SER A 668 -41.88 -2.13 11.73
C SER A 668 -42.92 -1.94 10.62
N VAL A 669 -44.15 -1.53 10.97
CA VAL A 669 -45.28 -1.43 10.03
C VAL A 669 -45.20 -0.18 9.17
N ILE A 670 -45.36 -0.39 7.85
CA ILE A 670 -45.60 0.64 6.84
C ILE A 670 -47.02 0.48 6.30
N TYR A 671 -47.77 1.57 6.28
CA TYR A 671 -49.07 1.63 5.61
C TYR A 671 -48.87 2.03 4.15
N GLY A 672 -49.37 1.22 3.21
CA GLY A 672 -49.13 1.42 1.78
C GLY A 672 -49.61 2.77 1.25
N LYS A 673 -50.69 3.31 1.84
CA LYS A 673 -51.19 4.65 1.52
C LYS A 673 -50.16 5.76 1.78
N ASP A 674 -49.27 5.56 2.77
CA ASP A 674 -48.25 6.51 3.23
C ASP A 674 -46.84 6.16 2.72
N ALA A 675 -46.71 5.05 1.97
CA ALA A 675 -45.43 4.56 1.46
C ALA A 675 -44.81 5.52 0.43
N LYS A 676 -43.52 5.81 0.63
CA LYS A 676 -42.69 6.68 -0.23
C LYS A 676 -41.92 5.88 -1.28
N ALA A 677 -41.69 4.59 -1.06
CA ALA A 677 -41.06 3.74 -2.06
C ALA A 677 -41.97 3.58 -3.29
N ASN A 678 -41.38 3.20 -4.41
CA ASN A 678 -42.13 2.92 -5.64
C ASN A 678 -43.05 1.69 -5.44
N THR A 679 -44.32 1.93 -5.14
CA THR A 679 -45.35 0.92 -4.82
C THR A 679 -46.49 0.93 -5.84
N THR A 680 -47.06 -0.25 -6.07
CA THR A 680 -48.23 -0.47 -6.94
C THR A 680 -49.52 -0.01 -6.26
N ASP A 681 -50.58 0.22 -7.05
CA ASP A 681 -51.89 0.61 -6.51
C ASP A 681 -52.49 -0.43 -5.56
N GLU A 682 -52.19 -1.72 -5.75
CA GLU A 682 -52.62 -2.78 -4.83
C GLU A 682 -51.81 -2.75 -3.52
N GLU A 683 -50.49 -2.54 -3.59
CA GLU A 683 -49.67 -2.35 -2.39
C GLU A 683 -50.17 -1.13 -1.58
N ARG A 684 -50.63 -0.06 -2.24
CA ARG A 684 -51.17 1.13 -1.55
C ARG A 684 -52.43 0.86 -0.71
N LYS A 685 -53.17 -0.23 -0.98
CA LYS A 685 -54.35 -0.64 -0.20
C LYS A 685 -54.00 -1.51 1.00
N LEU A 686 -52.77 -2.01 1.07
CA LEU A 686 -52.30 -2.92 2.11
C LEU A 686 -51.41 -2.19 3.12
N ALA A 687 -51.01 -2.90 4.16
CA ALA A 687 -49.91 -2.55 5.03
C ALA A 687 -48.95 -3.73 5.12
N TRP A 688 -47.70 -3.49 5.51
CA TRP A 688 -46.71 -4.54 5.68
C TRP A 688 -45.73 -4.21 6.80
N TRP A 689 -45.09 -5.25 7.33
CA TRP A 689 -43.89 -5.12 8.14
C TRP A 689 -42.76 -5.92 7.49
N TYR A 690 -41.53 -5.74 7.96
CA TYR A 690 -40.36 -6.37 7.37
C TYR A 690 -39.84 -7.51 8.25
N GLN A 691 -40.05 -8.74 7.81
CA GLN A 691 -39.59 -9.95 8.49
C GLN A 691 -38.19 -10.33 8.04
N CYS A 692 -37.30 -10.62 8.99
CA CYS A 692 -35.93 -11.01 8.71
C CYS A 692 -35.81 -12.49 8.33
N THR A 693 -34.81 -12.78 7.51
CA THR A 693 -34.53 -14.12 7.02
C THR A 693 -33.10 -14.56 7.35
N VAL A 694 -32.88 -15.87 7.30
CA VAL A 694 -31.58 -16.52 7.43
C VAL A 694 -31.33 -17.47 6.26
N GLN A 695 -30.12 -18.01 6.17
CA GLN A 695 -29.68 -18.92 5.11
C GLN A 695 -29.80 -18.32 3.69
N GLY A 696 -29.51 -17.01 3.57
CA GLY A 696 -29.58 -16.25 2.32
C GLY A 696 -31.01 -16.15 1.79
N GLY A 697 -31.94 -15.62 2.59
CA GLY A 697 -33.33 -15.40 2.17
C GLY A 697 -34.25 -16.63 2.22
N ARG A 698 -33.75 -17.81 2.61
CA ARG A 698 -34.48 -19.09 2.45
C ARG A 698 -35.36 -19.48 3.64
N SER A 699 -35.04 -18.99 4.84
CA SER A 699 -35.79 -19.31 6.06
C SER A 699 -36.19 -18.03 6.78
N TYR A 700 -37.47 -17.88 7.08
CA TYR A 700 -38.01 -16.76 7.86
C TYR A 700 -37.79 -17.00 9.35
N ARG A 701 -37.61 -15.90 10.09
CA ARG A 701 -37.51 -15.91 11.55
C ARG A 701 -38.55 -14.95 12.13
N ASP A 702 -39.00 -15.20 13.35
CA ASP A 702 -39.97 -14.35 14.04
C ASP A 702 -39.27 -13.13 14.66
N VAL A 703 -38.58 -12.38 13.81
CA VAL A 703 -37.82 -11.17 14.15
C VAL A 703 -38.05 -10.18 13.01
N ASP A 704 -38.51 -8.99 13.35
CA ASP A 704 -38.62 -7.90 12.38
C ASP A 704 -37.32 -7.10 12.23
N VAL A 705 -37.26 -6.31 11.16
CA VAL A 705 -36.05 -5.54 10.81
C VAL A 705 -35.65 -4.51 11.88
N VAL A 706 -36.62 -3.94 12.61
CA VAL A 706 -36.34 -2.94 13.66
C VAL A 706 -35.77 -3.62 14.89
N GLN A 707 -36.35 -4.76 15.28
CA GLN A 707 -35.82 -5.62 16.34
C GLN A 707 -34.39 -6.07 16.02
N LEU A 708 -34.16 -6.56 14.80
CA LEU A 708 -32.84 -7.01 14.37
C LEU A 708 -31.83 -5.86 14.39
N ALA A 709 -32.16 -4.72 13.77
CA ALA A 709 -31.26 -3.57 13.68
C ALA A 709 -30.83 -3.04 15.06
N LYS A 710 -31.77 -2.87 15.98
CA LYS A 710 -31.47 -2.44 17.37
C LYS A 710 -30.71 -3.49 18.16
N GLY A 711 -31.05 -4.77 17.95
CA GLY A 711 -30.40 -5.89 18.61
C GLY A 711 -28.93 -5.99 18.22
N VAL A 712 -28.60 -5.89 16.94
CA VAL A 712 -27.21 -6.01 16.48
C VAL A 712 -26.36 -4.79 16.85
N GLU A 713 -26.94 -3.59 16.86
CA GLU A 713 -26.30 -2.40 17.42
C GLU A 713 -25.96 -2.60 18.90
N SER A 714 -26.89 -3.14 19.68
CA SER A 714 -26.69 -3.42 21.11
C SER A 714 -25.60 -4.48 21.36
N LEU A 715 -25.45 -5.44 20.43
CA LEU A 715 -24.40 -6.47 20.47
C LEU A 715 -23.02 -5.95 20.03
N GLY A 716 -22.94 -4.73 19.47
CA GLY A 716 -21.68 -4.09 19.08
C GLY A 716 -21.40 -4.02 17.58
N ALA A 717 -22.39 -4.24 16.71
CA ALA A 717 -22.24 -3.97 15.28
C ALA A 717 -21.98 -2.49 15.03
N GLY A 718 -21.12 -2.15 14.06
CA GLY A 718 -20.79 -0.78 13.70
C GLY A 718 -21.36 -0.30 12.38
N GLU A 719 -21.95 -1.18 11.56
CA GLU A 719 -22.61 -0.81 10.31
C GLU A 719 -23.64 -1.87 9.92
N ILE A 720 -24.77 -1.44 9.33
CA ILE A 720 -25.79 -2.34 8.78
C ILE A 720 -25.71 -2.30 7.27
N LEU A 721 -25.49 -3.46 6.65
CA LEU A 721 -25.74 -3.67 5.23
C LEU A 721 -27.19 -4.11 5.04
N LEU A 722 -28.04 -3.18 4.61
CA LEU A 722 -29.49 -3.38 4.54
C LEU A 722 -29.91 -3.76 3.13
N ASN A 723 -30.13 -5.05 2.90
CA ASN A 723 -30.67 -5.55 1.64
C ASN A 723 -32.20 -5.42 1.63
N SER A 724 -32.82 -5.65 0.47
CA SER A 724 -34.27 -5.76 0.34
C SER A 724 -34.57 -6.90 -0.62
N ILE A 725 -35.13 -7.99 -0.09
CA ILE A 725 -35.48 -9.16 -0.91
C ILE A 725 -36.50 -8.77 -1.99
N ASP A 726 -37.40 -7.85 -1.69
CA ASP A 726 -38.45 -7.38 -2.62
C ASP A 726 -37.91 -6.43 -3.71
N ARG A 727 -36.71 -5.85 -3.52
CA ARG A 727 -36.06 -4.99 -4.53
C ARG A 727 -34.91 -5.64 -5.27
N ASP A 728 -34.36 -6.75 -4.77
CA ASP A 728 -33.19 -7.38 -5.40
C ASP A 728 -33.45 -7.72 -6.87
N GLY A 729 -32.51 -7.34 -7.74
CA GLY A 729 -32.61 -7.50 -9.20
C GLY A 729 -33.71 -6.69 -9.92
N SER A 730 -34.59 -5.96 -9.22
CA SER A 730 -35.77 -5.31 -9.82
C SER A 730 -35.47 -4.09 -10.69
N LYS A 731 -34.32 -3.43 -10.47
CA LYS A 731 -33.93 -2.14 -11.08
C LYS A 731 -34.97 -1.01 -10.87
N ARG A 732 -35.85 -1.10 -9.87
CA ARG A 732 -36.92 -0.12 -9.57
C ARG A 732 -36.53 0.96 -8.56
N GLY A 733 -35.25 1.02 -8.18
CA GLY A 733 -34.76 1.87 -7.10
C GLY A 733 -34.75 1.15 -5.75
N PHE A 734 -34.13 1.80 -4.77
CA PHE A 734 -34.02 1.28 -3.40
C PHE A 734 -35.37 1.31 -2.67
N ASP A 735 -35.51 0.46 -1.64
CA ASP A 735 -36.68 0.50 -0.76
C ASP A 735 -36.55 1.63 0.28
N VAL A 736 -36.94 2.85 -0.12
CA VAL A 736 -36.82 4.05 0.70
C VAL A 736 -37.54 3.92 2.05
N ASP A 737 -38.70 3.25 2.10
CA ASP A 737 -39.47 3.07 3.34
C ASP A 737 -38.72 2.18 4.33
N LEU A 738 -38.20 1.04 3.86
CA LEU A 738 -37.36 0.13 4.65
C LEU A 738 -36.11 0.84 5.17
N ILE A 739 -35.43 1.56 4.29
CA ILE A 739 -34.17 2.23 4.63
C ILE A 739 -34.43 3.31 5.67
N GLN A 740 -35.45 4.14 5.49
CA GLN A 740 -35.82 5.17 6.45
C GLN A 740 -36.19 4.56 7.82
N LEU A 741 -36.97 3.49 7.81
CA LEU A 741 -37.39 2.78 9.03
C LEU A 741 -36.20 2.29 9.85
N VAL A 742 -35.24 1.61 9.22
CA VAL A 742 -34.03 1.13 9.90
C VAL A 742 -33.15 2.29 10.31
N ARG A 743 -32.95 3.26 9.41
CA ARG A 743 -32.17 4.47 9.64
C ARG A 743 -32.64 5.22 10.89
N GLU A 744 -33.94 5.39 11.11
CA GLU A 744 -34.49 6.05 12.28
C GLU A 744 -34.39 5.22 13.57
N SER A 745 -34.19 3.91 13.44
CA SER A 745 -34.19 2.96 14.55
C SER A 745 -32.83 2.77 15.21
N VAL A 746 -31.73 3.14 14.54
CA VAL A 746 -30.35 2.92 15.03
C VAL A 746 -29.48 4.18 14.97
N SER A 747 -28.37 4.16 15.71
CA SER A 747 -27.35 5.21 15.73
C SER A 747 -26.04 4.84 15.00
N ILE A 748 -25.95 3.63 14.45
CA ILE A 748 -24.87 3.18 13.57
C ILE A 748 -25.16 3.46 12.08
N PRO A 749 -24.12 3.59 11.23
CA PRO A 749 -24.27 3.74 9.77
C PRO A 749 -25.11 2.65 9.09
N VAL A 750 -25.85 3.03 8.05
CA VAL A 750 -26.64 2.12 7.22
C VAL A 750 -26.20 2.22 5.76
N VAL A 751 -25.94 1.07 5.14
CA VAL A 751 -25.67 0.92 3.70
C VAL A 751 -26.95 0.48 3.01
N ALA A 752 -27.52 1.33 2.16
CA ALA A 752 -28.66 0.99 1.32
C ALA A 752 -28.25 0.00 0.23
N SER A 753 -28.91 -1.14 0.14
CA SER A 753 -28.63 -2.17 -0.87
C SER A 753 -29.91 -2.66 -1.53
N SER A 754 -29.77 -3.31 -2.69
CA SER A 754 -30.84 -3.91 -3.51
C SER A 754 -31.77 -2.91 -4.23
N GLY A 755 -31.90 -3.05 -5.55
CA GLY A 755 -32.88 -2.31 -6.38
C GLY A 755 -32.32 -1.20 -7.28
N ALA A 756 -31.06 -0.79 -7.10
CA ALA A 756 -30.40 0.16 -7.99
C ALA A 756 -30.41 -0.32 -9.46
N GLY A 757 -30.61 0.63 -10.39
CA GLY A 757 -30.88 0.35 -11.80
C GLY A 757 -30.40 1.46 -12.73
N GLU A 758 -30.49 2.70 -12.27
CA GLU A 758 -29.95 3.90 -12.91
C GLU A 758 -29.23 4.79 -11.89
N ALA A 759 -28.45 5.78 -12.37
CA ALA A 759 -27.61 6.64 -11.53
C ALA A 759 -28.44 7.45 -10.53
N GLN A 760 -29.62 7.90 -10.96
CA GLN A 760 -30.53 8.74 -10.21
C GLN A 760 -31.02 8.06 -8.93
N HIS A 761 -31.13 6.72 -8.90
CA HIS A 761 -31.54 5.97 -7.72
C HIS A 761 -30.61 6.21 -6.52
N PHE A 762 -29.31 6.44 -6.75
CA PHE A 762 -28.34 6.70 -5.68
C PHE A 762 -28.56 8.08 -5.06
N ALA A 763 -28.64 9.13 -5.87
CA ALA A 763 -28.90 10.46 -5.33
C ALA A 763 -30.28 10.55 -4.67
N GLN A 764 -31.30 9.88 -5.22
CA GLN A 764 -32.64 9.80 -4.63
C GLN A 764 -32.63 9.16 -3.23
N VAL A 765 -31.92 8.03 -3.04
CA VAL A 765 -31.88 7.38 -1.73
C VAL A 765 -31.13 8.22 -0.70
N PHE A 766 -30.04 8.90 -1.09
CA PHE A 766 -29.32 9.80 -0.19
C PHE A 766 -30.16 11.01 0.22
N ASP A 767 -30.88 11.63 -0.71
CA ASP A 767 -31.76 12.76 -0.43
C ASP A 767 -32.95 12.34 0.46
N ALA A 768 -33.58 11.21 0.14
CA ALA A 768 -34.77 10.75 0.84
C ALA A 768 -34.51 10.22 2.27
N THR A 769 -33.31 9.66 2.52
CA THR A 769 -33.05 8.91 3.76
C THR A 769 -31.81 9.36 4.53
N ASN A 770 -30.94 10.15 3.90
CA ASN A 770 -29.67 10.59 4.46
C ASN A 770 -28.77 9.45 5.00
N VAL A 771 -28.86 8.24 4.43
CA VAL A 771 -27.92 7.15 4.72
C VAL A 771 -26.48 7.52 4.35
N GLU A 772 -25.51 6.84 4.96
CA GLU A 772 -24.08 7.08 4.78
C GLU A 772 -23.55 6.49 3.47
N ALA A 773 -24.14 5.39 3.00
CA ALA A 773 -23.66 4.65 1.85
C ALA A 773 -24.79 3.99 1.05
N ALA A 774 -24.53 3.75 -0.23
CA ALA A 774 -25.39 2.98 -1.12
C ALA A 774 -24.56 2.00 -1.94
N LEU A 775 -25.08 0.80 -2.12
CA LEU A 775 -24.39 -0.34 -2.70
C LEU A 775 -24.96 -0.70 -4.07
N GLY A 776 -24.08 -0.89 -5.04
CA GLY A 776 -24.37 -1.49 -6.35
C GLY A 776 -23.62 -2.81 -6.53
N ALA A 777 -24.29 -3.78 -7.16
CA ALA A 777 -23.73 -5.11 -7.46
C ALA A 777 -23.82 -5.40 -8.96
N GLY A 778 -24.85 -6.15 -9.39
CA GLY A 778 -24.96 -6.64 -10.77
C GLY A 778 -24.93 -5.56 -11.86
N ALA A 779 -25.48 -4.37 -11.60
CA ALA A 779 -25.46 -3.26 -12.56
C ALA A 779 -24.03 -2.71 -12.80
N PHE A 780 -23.20 -2.67 -11.75
CA PHE A 780 -21.79 -2.31 -11.84
C PHE A 780 -20.99 -3.42 -12.53
N HIS A 781 -21.28 -4.68 -12.21
CA HIS A 781 -20.62 -5.83 -12.81
C HIS A 781 -20.79 -5.87 -14.34
N ARG A 782 -22.02 -5.67 -14.82
CA ARG A 782 -22.36 -5.68 -16.26
C ARG A 782 -22.08 -4.35 -16.99
N LYS A 783 -21.49 -3.35 -16.31
CA LYS A 783 -21.27 -1.99 -16.84
C LYS A 783 -22.53 -1.30 -17.36
N GLU A 784 -23.71 -1.72 -16.89
CA GLU A 784 -24.99 -1.06 -17.20
C GLU A 784 -25.10 0.29 -16.48
N LEU A 785 -24.41 0.40 -15.34
CA LEU A 785 -24.38 1.61 -14.53
C LEU A 785 -22.93 1.90 -14.10
N PRO A 786 -22.14 2.65 -14.87
CA PRO A 786 -20.78 3.03 -14.49
C PRO A 786 -20.78 3.80 -13.15
N ILE A 787 -19.79 3.52 -12.29
CA ILE A 787 -19.65 4.20 -10.99
C ILE A 787 -19.43 5.70 -11.17
N GLU A 788 -18.71 6.10 -12.23
CA GLU A 788 -18.49 7.50 -12.56
C GLU A 788 -19.80 8.24 -12.87
N ASP A 789 -20.73 7.61 -13.60
CA ASP A 789 -22.04 8.21 -13.92
C ASP A 789 -22.87 8.42 -12.65
N VAL A 790 -22.83 7.45 -11.72
CA VAL A 790 -23.45 7.59 -10.39
C VAL A 790 -22.87 8.80 -9.65
N LYS A 791 -21.54 8.90 -9.57
CA LYS A 791 -20.88 10.02 -8.89
C LYS A 791 -21.10 11.36 -9.60
N ASN A 792 -21.26 11.36 -10.91
CA ASN A 792 -21.58 12.55 -11.71
C ASN A 792 -22.99 13.07 -11.41
N ASP A 793 -24.00 12.20 -11.43
CA ASP A 793 -25.38 12.57 -11.07
C ASP A 793 -25.46 13.10 -9.62
N MET A 794 -24.77 12.44 -8.69
CA MET A 794 -24.67 12.89 -7.30
C MET A 794 -24.07 14.29 -7.18
N ARG A 795 -22.97 14.57 -7.89
CA ARG A 795 -22.34 15.91 -7.90
C ARG A 795 -23.25 16.98 -8.48
N GLN A 796 -23.96 16.67 -9.57
CA GLN A 796 -24.93 17.60 -10.18
C GLN A 796 -26.06 17.97 -9.21
N LYS A 797 -26.41 17.06 -8.29
CA LYS A 797 -27.39 17.28 -7.22
C LYS A 797 -26.79 17.85 -5.93
N GLY A 798 -25.51 18.25 -5.95
CA GLY A 798 -24.84 18.88 -4.81
C GLY A 798 -24.42 17.92 -3.69
N LEU A 799 -24.45 16.60 -3.92
CA LEU A 799 -23.92 15.63 -2.97
C LEU A 799 -22.39 15.56 -3.07
N LYS A 800 -21.72 15.46 -1.92
CA LYS A 800 -20.27 15.30 -1.84
C LYS A 800 -19.88 13.87 -2.24
N VAL A 801 -18.95 13.75 -3.19
CA VAL A 801 -18.39 12.48 -3.66
C VAL A 801 -16.86 12.52 -3.66
N ARG A 802 -16.24 11.36 -3.45
CA ARG A 802 -14.81 11.15 -3.64
C ARG A 802 -14.46 11.18 -5.13
N THR A 803 -13.44 11.93 -5.53
CA THR A 803 -13.04 12.14 -6.93
C THR A 803 -11.61 11.68 -7.25
N GLU A 804 -10.89 11.22 -6.23
CA GLU A 804 -9.49 10.82 -6.28
C GLU A 804 -9.37 9.43 -6.94
N LEU A 805 -9.03 9.41 -8.23
CA LEU A 805 -8.80 8.18 -8.99
C LEU A 805 -7.31 7.76 -8.98
N PRO A 806 -6.99 6.48 -9.21
CA PRO A 806 -5.59 6.02 -9.27
C PRO A 806 -4.79 6.68 -10.43
N LYS A 807 -3.53 7.08 -10.19
CA LYS A 807 -2.69 7.80 -11.18
C LYS A 807 -2.43 7.04 -12.47
N GLU A 808 -2.28 5.71 -12.38
CA GLU A 808 -2.07 4.82 -13.53
C GLU A 808 -3.22 4.94 -14.56
N LEU A 809 -4.44 5.24 -14.11
CA LEU A 809 -5.59 5.45 -14.97
C LEU A 809 -5.66 6.87 -15.55
N VAL A 810 -5.26 7.90 -14.79
CA VAL A 810 -5.18 9.27 -15.35
C VAL A 810 -4.17 9.32 -16.51
N GLN A 811 -3.07 8.58 -16.39
CA GLN A 811 -2.08 8.44 -17.48
C GLN A 811 -2.60 7.61 -18.66
N ASN A 812 -3.32 6.50 -18.42
CA ASN A 812 -3.89 5.70 -19.52
C ASN A 812 -5.06 6.40 -20.23
N LEU A 813 -5.89 7.15 -19.51
CA LEU A 813 -6.99 7.96 -20.06
C LEU A 813 -6.47 9.17 -20.86
N SER A 814 -5.42 9.85 -20.36
CA SER A 814 -4.78 10.96 -21.10
C SER A 814 -3.98 10.51 -22.33
N GLN A 815 -3.60 9.22 -22.39
CA GLN A 815 -2.93 8.62 -23.55
C GLN A 815 -3.88 7.86 -24.50
N GLY A 816 -5.20 7.88 -24.27
CA GLY A 816 -6.17 7.21 -25.14
C GLY A 816 -6.04 5.68 -25.17
N LYS A 817 -5.30 5.08 -24.24
CA LYS A 817 -5.17 3.62 -24.13
C LYS A 817 -6.30 3.08 -23.26
N VAL A 818 -7.47 2.93 -23.88
CA VAL A 818 -8.50 2.02 -23.38
C VAL A 818 -7.90 0.61 -23.46
N ILE A 819 -7.59 0.01 -22.32
CA ILE A 819 -7.30 -1.43 -22.25
C ILE A 819 -8.65 -2.14 -22.41
N LEU A 820 -9.02 -2.40 -23.66
CA LEU A 820 -9.84 -3.55 -24.00
C LEU A 820 -8.87 -4.74 -24.11
N GLN A 821 -8.79 -5.54 -23.06
CA GLN A 821 -8.51 -6.97 -23.11
C GLN A 821 -9.03 -7.61 -21.84
#